data_AF-A0A842EPW4-F1
#
_entry.id   AF-A0A842EPW4-F1
#
_cell.length_a   1.000
_cell.length_b   1.000
_cell.length_c   1.000
_cell.angle_alpha   90.00
_cell.angle_beta   90.00
_cell.angle_gamma   90.00
#
_symmetry.space_group_name_H-M   'P 1'
#
loop_
_entity.id
_entity.type
_entity.pdbx_description
1 polymer ?
#
loop_
_entity_poly.entity_id
_entity_poly.type
_entity_poly.pdbx_seq_one_letter_code
_entity_poly.pdbx_strand_id
1 'polypeptide(L)'
;MDEMVRQVQSWLNKTYDKYVAKGDFQTIPENGKTGWTTVYALTRALQIELGISPTADNFGPTTEKLFKPLTIGASDAKPTNINYILQGAFYCKGYSPGGFTGVFGGQTQIAVKMFQKDAGLATQDGVVSTIIMKSLLDMSAFQTVSGGTYGIRTVQQNLNRDYSAWIGKLVPCDGLYGRDTNTSLIYALQKEEGMARTTANGNFGPGTTTSLTNLIPTFASNKALVLLLQYSLACNGLPINQFSGVYDAETTNLVKRYQEFMKMSITTGAITMGTFKALLSSAGDTNRSATACDTSYVLNTDQIDTLWNAGYRYVGRYLTGNVIRGGVRVPKAMNPTEIAAILKKGLKIFPIYQDGGYEIPYFEVPFQGISDGYKAIDAAYNLGFPAGTTIYFAVDLDAYDYQITDLIIPYFQNLRAAFQQNQALRSYQIGVYGARNVCSRLKNAGLVDNVFVADMSTGFSGNLGFPMPDDWAFDQYFEMSIGTGNGKLDIDKVTYSGVDKGVSVVTPPPASDTPNSAAINRARLLKIRDVLYGNSSLAALVDDKVTFELELEKTNSRVISPNLTVIFKASAKLTDPADGGTTVSVKDGKVSASFEKELANWTGSLSTEEAGDTKKIIADLAAKVVVGDITVKWSPAKDFITVSITANIPEIEVTDKYKTSASMSISLIIDNKNKDLDSQWDAITSAVTDGALKTGGMAVFMFALYGVSVFGGGLLAPIALSLIAIGLLIKEFLEKSSTK
;
A
#
# COMPACT_ATOMS: atom_id res chain seq x y z
N MET A 1 -23.55 8.94 8.77
CA MET A 1 -24.66 8.84 7.81
C MET A 1 -25.42 10.14 7.88
N ASP A 2 -25.61 10.80 6.75
CA ASP A 2 -26.24 12.11 6.63
C ASP A 2 -27.61 11.95 5.95
N GLU A 3 -28.65 12.43 6.61
CA GLU A 3 -30.04 12.29 6.15
C GLU A 3 -30.34 13.14 4.91
N MET A 4 -29.71 14.31 4.79
CA MET A 4 -29.87 15.16 3.61
C MET A 4 -29.19 14.52 2.39
N VAL A 5 -28.01 13.90 2.58
CA VAL A 5 -27.36 13.13 1.52
C VAL A 5 -28.24 11.93 1.11
N ARG A 6 -28.87 11.25 2.06
CA ARG A 6 -29.80 10.15 1.75
C ARG A 6 -31.00 10.64 0.93
N GLN A 7 -31.55 11.80 1.29
CA GLN A 7 -32.63 12.43 0.54
C GLN A 7 -32.22 12.81 -0.90
N VAL A 8 -31.00 13.31 -1.09
CA VAL A 8 -30.42 13.59 -2.42
C VAL A 8 -30.30 12.31 -3.25
N GLN A 9 -29.77 11.23 -2.66
CA GLN A 9 -29.63 9.94 -3.34
C GLN A 9 -30.99 9.38 -3.79
N SER A 10 -31.99 9.45 -2.91
CA SER A 10 -33.35 9.01 -3.22
C SER A 10 -34.00 9.83 -4.33
N TRP A 11 -33.82 11.16 -4.29
CA TRP A 11 -34.29 12.05 -5.35
C TRP A 11 -33.62 11.77 -6.69
N LEU A 12 -32.30 11.55 -6.71
CA LEU A 12 -31.54 11.21 -7.92
C LEU A 12 -32.08 9.93 -8.56
N ASN A 13 -32.18 8.84 -7.77
CA ASN A 13 -32.72 7.56 -8.24
C ASN A 13 -34.11 7.74 -8.83
N LYS A 14 -35.02 8.39 -8.10
CA LYS A 14 -36.42 8.59 -8.53
C LYS A 14 -36.53 9.47 -9.79
N THR A 15 -35.76 10.54 -9.87
CA THR A 15 -35.89 11.54 -10.95
C THR A 15 -35.27 11.06 -12.26
N TYR A 16 -34.19 10.29 -12.17
CA TYR A 16 -33.41 9.86 -13.33
C TYR A 16 -33.54 8.37 -13.69
N ASP A 17 -34.40 7.60 -13.01
CA ASP A 17 -34.66 6.17 -13.27
C ASP A 17 -34.91 5.86 -14.77
N LYS A 18 -35.69 6.71 -15.46
CA LYS A 18 -35.99 6.56 -16.89
C LYS A 18 -34.78 6.64 -17.82
N TYR A 19 -33.62 7.10 -17.34
CA TYR A 19 -32.37 7.19 -18.09
C TYR A 19 -31.44 5.98 -17.85
N VAL A 20 -31.77 5.10 -16.88
CA VAL A 20 -31.00 3.88 -16.59
C VAL A 20 -30.98 2.94 -17.79
N ALA A 21 -32.15 2.73 -18.42
CA ALA A 21 -32.27 1.87 -19.60
C ALA A 21 -31.47 2.39 -20.82
N LYS A 22 -31.13 3.69 -20.86
CA LYS A 22 -30.30 4.29 -21.92
C LYS A 22 -28.80 4.27 -21.60
N GLY A 23 -28.43 3.88 -20.38
CA GLY A 23 -27.04 3.93 -19.90
C GLY A 23 -26.57 5.32 -19.45
N ASP A 24 -27.43 6.34 -19.55
CA ASP A 24 -27.11 7.74 -19.19
C ASP A 24 -27.13 7.99 -17.67
N PHE A 25 -27.71 7.09 -16.88
CA PHE A 25 -27.75 7.17 -15.42
C PHE A 25 -27.56 5.78 -14.80
N GLN A 26 -27.08 5.72 -13.56
CA GLN A 26 -26.93 4.48 -12.80
C GLN A 26 -27.59 4.65 -11.42
N THR A 27 -28.43 3.70 -11.03
CA THR A 27 -29.03 3.69 -9.69
C THR A 27 -27.95 3.56 -8.62
N ILE A 28 -28.03 4.38 -7.58
CA ILE A 28 -27.03 4.46 -6.51
C ILE A 28 -27.60 4.02 -5.15
N PRO A 29 -26.76 3.57 -4.19
CA PRO A 29 -27.21 3.25 -2.85
C PRO A 29 -27.73 4.48 -2.09
N GLU A 30 -28.88 4.35 -1.41
CA GLU A 30 -29.49 5.39 -0.57
C GLU A 30 -29.05 5.25 0.90
N ASN A 31 -27.74 5.31 1.12
CA ASN A 31 -27.12 5.01 2.42
C ASN A 31 -26.71 6.26 3.22
N GLY A 32 -27.00 7.47 2.72
CA GLY A 32 -26.61 8.72 3.35
C GLY A 32 -25.11 8.91 3.49
N LYS A 33 -24.29 8.21 2.70
CA LYS A 33 -22.85 8.42 2.60
C LYS A 33 -22.53 9.15 1.30
N THR A 34 -21.88 10.30 1.41
CA THR A 34 -21.28 10.98 0.25
C THR A 34 -20.15 10.14 -0.34
N GLY A 35 -19.65 10.50 -1.52
CA GLY A 35 -18.55 9.83 -2.21
C GLY A 35 -18.70 9.84 -3.73
N TRP A 36 -17.74 9.20 -4.42
CA TRP A 36 -17.69 9.17 -5.89
C TRP A 36 -19.02 8.73 -6.52
N THR A 37 -19.65 7.68 -5.99
CA THR A 37 -20.95 7.19 -6.50
C THR A 37 -22.03 8.28 -6.52
N THR A 38 -22.18 9.06 -5.45
CA THR A 38 -23.17 10.14 -5.38
C THR A 38 -22.75 11.35 -6.22
N VAL A 39 -21.46 11.70 -6.23
CA VAL A 39 -20.94 12.82 -7.04
C VAL A 39 -21.09 12.53 -8.54
N TYR A 40 -20.78 11.32 -9.00
CA TYR A 40 -20.99 10.90 -10.39
C TYR A 40 -22.45 10.95 -10.79
N ALA A 41 -23.36 10.51 -9.91
CA ALA A 41 -24.80 10.61 -10.16
C ALA A 41 -25.26 12.07 -10.29
N LEU A 42 -24.80 12.98 -9.44
CA LEU A 42 -25.08 14.42 -9.56
C LEU A 42 -24.51 15.02 -10.87
N THR A 43 -23.31 14.61 -11.26
CA THR A 43 -22.67 15.04 -12.53
C THR A 43 -23.46 14.57 -13.74
N ARG A 44 -23.84 13.30 -13.80
CA ARG A 44 -24.66 12.74 -14.88
C ARG A 44 -26.06 13.36 -14.91
N ALA A 45 -26.67 13.58 -13.76
CA ALA A 45 -27.93 14.30 -13.64
C ALA A 45 -27.84 15.69 -14.27
N LEU A 46 -26.79 16.47 -13.96
CA LEU A 46 -26.56 17.77 -14.58
C LEU A 46 -26.41 17.65 -16.10
N GLN A 47 -25.63 16.69 -16.58
CA GLN A 47 -25.43 16.47 -18.01
C GLN A 47 -26.74 16.15 -18.73
N ILE A 48 -27.62 15.34 -18.14
CA ILE A 48 -28.96 15.05 -18.67
C ILE A 48 -29.79 16.34 -18.76
N GLU A 49 -29.79 17.17 -17.71
CA GLU A 49 -30.49 18.47 -17.73
C GLU A 49 -29.93 19.44 -18.78
N LEU A 50 -28.65 19.30 -19.14
CA LEU A 50 -28.00 20.07 -20.21
C LEU A 50 -28.18 19.43 -21.60
N GLY A 51 -28.90 18.31 -21.71
CA GLY A 51 -29.15 17.61 -22.98
C GLY A 51 -27.96 16.83 -23.52
N ILE A 52 -27.02 16.42 -22.66
CA ILE A 52 -25.84 15.65 -23.02
C ILE A 52 -26.17 14.14 -22.93
N SER A 53 -25.91 13.40 -24.02
CA SER A 53 -25.96 11.94 -24.08
C SER A 53 -24.93 11.46 -25.14
N PRO A 54 -24.12 10.42 -24.86
CA PRO A 54 -24.02 9.71 -23.59
C PRO A 54 -23.45 10.59 -22.47
N THR A 55 -23.83 10.34 -21.23
CA THR A 55 -23.25 10.99 -20.05
C THR A 55 -21.88 10.42 -19.68
N ALA A 56 -21.16 11.11 -18.79
CA ALA A 56 -19.86 10.74 -18.27
C ALA A 56 -19.71 11.10 -16.78
N ASP A 57 -18.80 10.43 -16.09
CA ASP A 57 -18.54 10.62 -14.66
C ASP A 57 -17.78 11.92 -14.33
N ASN A 58 -17.41 12.72 -15.33
CA ASN A 58 -16.66 13.95 -15.18
C ASN A 58 -17.38 15.18 -15.78
N PHE A 59 -17.18 16.33 -15.15
CA PHE A 59 -17.58 17.63 -15.68
C PHE A 59 -16.58 18.08 -16.76
N GLY A 60 -16.84 17.66 -18.01
CA GLY A 60 -15.94 17.89 -19.15
C GLY A 60 -16.23 19.15 -19.99
N PRO A 61 -15.48 19.37 -21.08
CA PRO A 61 -15.58 20.58 -21.91
C PRO A 61 -16.99 20.88 -22.46
N THR A 62 -17.75 19.85 -22.83
CA THR A 62 -19.14 20.01 -23.29
C THR A 62 -20.04 20.53 -22.18
N THR A 63 -19.93 19.97 -20.97
CA THR A 63 -20.66 20.44 -19.78
C THR A 63 -20.29 21.88 -19.45
N GLU A 64 -19.01 22.24 -19.51
CA GLU A 64 -18.53 23.61 -19.28
C GLU A 64 -19.12 24.62 -20.27
N LYS A 65 -19.18 24.25 -21.55
CA LYS A 65 -19.75 25.10 -22.61
C LYS A 65 -21.25 25.31 -22.45
N LEU A 66 -21.98 24.27 -22.04
CA LEU A 66 -23.44 24.29 -21.97
C LEU A 66 -23.97 24.86 -20.64
N PHE A 67 -23.25 24.66 -19.53
CA PHE A 67 -23.67 25.16 -18.23
C PHE A 67 -23.81 26.69 -18.21
N LYS A 68 -24.91 27.17 -17.63
CA LYS A 68 -25.18 28.59 -17.43
C LYS A 68 -25.06 28.93 -15.95
N PRO A 69 -24.37 30.03 -15.58
CA PRO A 69 -24.24 30.43 -14.19
C PRO A 69 -25.60 30.56 -13.49
N LEU A 70 -25.67 30.11 -12.24
CA LEU A 70 -26.89 30.17 -11.44
C LEU A 70 -26.81 31.34 -10.46
N THR A 71 -27.96 32.00 -10.25
CA THR A 71 -28.13 33.10 -9.31
C THR A 71 -29.41 32.89 -8.52
N ILE A 72 -29.60 33.70 -7.47
CA ILE A 72 -30.83 33.67 -6.69
C ILE A 72 -32.03 33.95 -7.61
N GLY A 73 -33.06 33.11 -7.49
CA GLY A 73 -34.32 33.29 -8.23
C GLY A 73 -35.17 34.40 -7.65
N ALA A 74 -36.20 34.83 -8.39
CA ALA A 74 -37.27 35.63 -7.84
C ALA A 74 -37.96 34.90 -6.66
N SER A 75 -38.64 35.64 -5.78
CA SER A 75 -39.28 35.07 -4.59
C SER A 75 -40.34 34.00 -4.90
N ASP A 76 -40.88 33.97 -6.11
CA ASP A 76 -41.88 33.02 -6.62
C ASP A 76 -41.31 31.99 -7.61
N ALA A 77 -39.98 31.91 -7.72
CA ALA A 77 -39.31 30.98 -8.63
C ALA A 77 -39.73 29.53 -8.37
N LYS A 78 -40.00 28.80 -9.47
CA LYS A 78 -40.39 27.39 -9.39
C LYS A 78 -39.16 26.48 -9.20
N PRO A 79 -39.33 25.33 -8.54
CA PRO A 79 -38.28 24.33 -8.43
C PRO A 79 -37.73 23.89 -9.78
N THR A 80 -36.41 23.70 -9.88
CA THR A 80 -35.75 23.11 -11.06
C THR A 80 -34.82 21.97 -10.65
N ASN A 81 -34.63 20.99 -11.53
CA ASN A 81 -33.70 19.88 -11.29
C ASN A 81 -32.25 20.36 -11.15
N ILE A 82 -31.82 21.36 -11.92
CA ILE A 82 -30.48 21.95 -11.79
C ILE A 82 -30.25 22.54 -10.40
N ASN A 83 -31.25 23.17 -9.80
CA ASN A 83 -31.15 23.69 -8.43
C ASN A 83 -31.17 22.57 -7.37
N TYR A 84 -31.92 21.48 -7.60
CA TYR A 84 -31.81 20.29 -6.75
C TYR A 84 -30.40 19.71 -6.82
N ILE A 85 -29.80 19.62 -8.01
CA ILE A 85 -28.41 19.15 -8.16
C ILE A 85 -27.45 20.09 -7.42
N LEU A 86 -27.60 21.41 -7.54
CA LEU A 86 -26.80 22.39 -6.81
C LEU A 86 -26.89 22.18 -5.29
N GLN A 87 -28.11 22.11 -4.75
CA GLN A 87 -28.34 21.92 -3.32
C GLN A 87 -27.79 20.57 -2.84
N GLY A 88 -27.98 19.51 -3.64
CA GLY A 88 -27.46 18.17 -3.35
C GLY A 88 -25.93 18.14 -3.34
N ALA A 89 -25.29 18.83 -4.28
CA ALA A 89 -23.84 18.98 -4.32
C ALA A 89 -23.32 19.73 -3.08
N PHE A 90 -24.00 20.79 -2.62
CA PHE A 90 -23.63 21.47 -1.37
C PHE A 90 -23.72 20.56 -0.15
N TYR A 91 -24.80 19.79 0.01
CA TYR A 91 -24.88 18.80 1.09
C TYR A 91 -23.73 17.78 1.02
N CYS A 92 -23.40 17.28 -0.18
CA CYS A 92 -22.29 16.36 -0.37
C CYS A 92 -20.92 16.97 -0.04
N LYS A 93 -20.77 18.30 -0.16
CA LYS A 93 -19.57 19.08 0.18
C LYS A 93 -19.56 19.59 1.63
N GLY A 94 -20.61 19.34 2.41
CA GLY A 94 -20.71 19.77 3.81
C GLY A 94 -21.19 21.21 4.01
N TYR A 95 -21.76 21.86 2.99
CA TYR A 95 -22.41 23.17 3.11
C TYR A 95 -23.92 22.96 3.17
N SER A 96 -24.60 23.62 4.12
CA SER A 96 -26.06 23.59 4.17
C SER A 96 -26.66 24.69 3.28
N PRO A 97 -27.36 24.35 2.18
CA PRO A 97 -28.12 25.32 1.39
C PRO A 97 -29.49 25.68 2.02
N GLY A 98 -29.73 25.27 3.27
CA GLY A 98 -30.97 25.46 4.03
C GLY A 98 -32.00 24.34 3.84
N GLY A 99 -32.41 24.09 2.60
CA GLY A 99 -33.38 23.03 2.26
C GLY A 99 -33.06 22.36 0.93
N PHE A 100 -33.72 21.24 0.64
CA PHE A 100 -33.64 20.54 -0.63
C PHE A 100 -34.96 20.74 -1.39
N THR A 101 -35.10 21.92 -2.00
CA THR A 101 -36.39 22.45 -2.52
C THR A 101 -36.40 22.65 -4.04
N GLY A 102 -35.23 22.58 -4.69
CA GLY A 102 -35.06 22.94 -6.10
C GLY A 102 -35.21 24.45 -6.37
N VAL A 103 -35.31 25.28 -5.33
CA VAL A 103 -35.39 26.74 -5.46
C VAL A 103 -34.10 27.36 -4.93
N PHE A 104 -33.38 28.08 -5.80
CA PHE A 104 -32.23 28.88 -5.38
C PHE A 104 -32.72 30.13 -4.64
N GLY A 105 -32.95 29.99 -3.33
CA GLY A 105 -33.34 31.07 -2.43
C GLY A 105 -32.18 31.64 -1.61
N GLY A 106 -32.49 32.51 -0.63
CA GLY A 106 -31.51 33.22 0.18
C GLY A 106 -30.53 32.31 0.93
N GLN A 107 -30.99 31.18 1.49
CA GLN A 107 -30.10 30.23 2.18
C GLN A 107 -29.13 29.53 1.23
N THR A 108 -29.58 29.18 0.01
CA THR A 108 -28.69 28.66 -1.03
C THR A 108 -27.66 29.71 -1.44
N GLN A 109 -28.06 30.99 -1.56
CA GLN A 109 -27.10 32.08 -1.84
C GLN A 109 -26.07 32.25 -0.73
N ILE A 110 -26.46 32.12 0.54
CA ILE A 110 -25.53 32.14 1.68
C ILE A 110 -24.54 30.99 1.58
N ALA A 111 -24.99 29.77 1.28
CA ALA A 111 -24.11 28.62 1.08
C ALA A 111 -23.10 28.84 -0.05
N VAL A 112 -23.53 29.43 -1.17
CA VAL A 112 -22.63 29.81 -2.28
C VAL A 112 -21.59 30.81 -1.82
N LYS A 113 -21.98 31.86 -1.07
CA LYS A 113 -21.03 32.85 -0.54
C LYS A 113 -20.03 32.23 0.44
N MET A 114 -20.49 31.31 1.29
CA MET A 114 -19.61 30.55 2.19
C MET A 114 -18.59 29.73 1.39
N PHE A 115 -19.04 29.01 0.37
CA PHE A 115 -18.13 28.27 -0.52
C PHE A 115 -17.14 29.19 -1.23
N GLN A 116 -17.60 30.32 -1.80
CA GLN A 116 -16.72 31.29 -2.48
C GLN A 116 -15.63 31.82 -1.53
N LYS A 117 -16.01 32.11 -0.27
CA LYS A 117 -15.07 32.52 0.78
C LYS A 117 -14.08 31.40 1.11
N ASP A 118 -14.56 30.18 1.33
CA ASP A 118 -13.74 29.02 1.68
C ASP A 118 -12.78 28.61 0.54
N ALA A 119 -13.22 28.77 -0.70
CA ALA A 119 -12.39 28.62 -1.90
C ALA A 119 -11.39 29.77 -2.10
N GLY A 120 -11.47 30.86 -1.33
CA GLY A 120 -10.54 31.99 -1.43
C GLY A 120 -10.83 32.94 -2.60
N LEU A 121 -12.04 32.92 -3.16
CA LEU A 121 -12.39 33.78 -4.29
C LEU A 121 -12.48 35.25 -3.86
N ALA A 122 -11.96 36.15 -4.71
CA ALA A 122 -12.00 37.59 -4.48
C ALA A 122 -13.44 38.14 -4.42
N THR A 123 -14.33 37.57 -5.23
CA THR A 123 -15.74 37.95 -5.31
C THR A 123 -16.61 36.90 -4.60
N GLN A 124 -17.45 37.35 -3.66
CA GLN A 124 -18.38 36.53 -2.88
C GLN A 124 -19.83 37.01 -3.12
N ASP A 125 -20.22 37.07 -4.39
CA ASP A 125 -21.51 37.61 -4.86
C ASP A 125 -22.67 36.62 -4.71
N GLY A 126 -22.40 35.34 -4.41
CA GLY A 126 -23.40 34.29 -4.36
C GLY A 126 -23.82 33.77 -5.74
N VAL A 127 -23.04 34.03 -6.78
CA VAL A 127 -23.24 33.49 -8.14
C VAL A 127 -22.48 32.18 -8.30
N VAL A 128 -23.17 31.15 -8.79
CA VAL A 128 -22.55 29.85 -9.11
C VAL A 128 -22.05 29.89 -10.55
N SER A 129 -20.76 30.18 -10.72
CA SER A 129 -20.08 30.12 -12.02
C SER A 129 -19.84 28.66 -12.46
N THR A 130 -19.45 28.47 -13.73
CA THR A 130 -19.08 27.15 -14.26
C THR A 130 -17.96 26.48 -13.45
N ILE A 131 -16.94 27.25 -13.05
CA ILE A 131 -15.83 26.75 -12.21
C ILE A 131 -16.35 26.31 -10.84
N ILE A 132 -17.26 27.06 -10.21
CA ILE A 132 -17.85 26.69 -8.91
C ILE A 132 -18.66 25.41 -9.05
N MET A 133 -19.56 25.32 -10.05
CA MET A 133 -20.38 24.12 -10.23
C MET A 133 -19.50 22.88 -10.50
N LYS A 134 -18.47 23.03 -11.32
CA LYS A 134 -17.48 21.97 -11.59
C LYS A 134 -16.81 21.49 -10.30
N SER A 135 -16.37 22.40 -9.44
CA SER A 135 -15.74 22.06 -8.16
C SER A 135 -16.71 21.53 -7.09
N LEU A 136 -18.01 21.80 -7.21
CA LEU A 136 -19.04 21.15 -6.38
C LEU A 136 -19.28 19.70 -6.79
N LEU A 137 -18.97 19.35 -8.05
CA LEU A 137 -19.21 18.05 -8.67
C LEU A 137 -17.92 17.21 -8.84
N ASP A 138 -17.01 17.34 -7.89
CA ASP A 138 -15.82 16.50 -7.73
C ASP A 138 -15.64 16.10 -6.25
N MET A 139 -14.50 15.51 -5.87
CA MET A 139 -14.17 15.17 -4.47
C MET A 139 -13.30 16.21 -3.74
N SER A 140 -13.02 17.36 -4.36
CA SER A 140 -12.20 18.43 -3.77
C SER A 140 -12.82 18.98 -2.47
N ALA A 141 -12.01 19.14 -1.42
CA ALA A 141 -12.45 19.79 -0.18
C ALA A 141 -12.04 21.27 -0.17
N PHE A 142 -12.89 22.14 0.39
CA PHE A 142 -12.63 23.59 0.49
C PHE A 142 -12.53 24.08 1.94
N GLN A 143 -12.54 23.12 2.87
CA GLN A 143 -12.32 23.31 4.30
C GLN A 143 -11.14 22.43 4.71
N THR A 144 -10.40 22.86 5.73
CA THR A 144 -9.24 22.11 6.23
C THR A 144 -9.66 20.71 6.67
N VAL A 145 -9.01 19.69 6.12
CA VAL A 145 -9.25 18.28 6.48
C VAL A 145 -8.26 17.83 7.56
N SER A 146 -8.45 16.62 8.09
CA SER A 146 -7.48 16.01 9.01
C SER A 146 -6.09 15.95 8.39
N GLY A 147 -5.07 16.37 9.14
CA GLY A 147 -3.68 16.48 8.67
C GLY A 147 -3.38 17.75 7.85
N GLY A 148 -4.40 18.50 7.43
CA GLY A 148 -4.23 19.78 6.73
C GLY A 148 -3.80 20.92 7.66
N THR A 149 -3.10 21.91 7.11
CA THR A 149 -2.65 23.11 7.85
C THR A 149 -3.30 24.38 7.32
N TYR A 150 -3.49 25.38 8.21
CA TYR A 150 -4.00 26.70 7.80
C TYR A 150 -3.03 27.45 6.86
N GLY A 151 -1.72 27.23 7.00
CA GLY A 151 -0.71 27.83 6.13
C GLY A 151 -0.87 27.37 4.68
N ILE A 152 -0.93 26.06 4.45
CA ILE A 152 -1.16 25.50 3.11
C ILE A 152 -2.56 25.88 2.59
N ARG A 153 -3.58 25.88 3.45
CA ARG A 153 -4.92 26.35 3.03
C ARG A 153 -4.89 27.79 2.54
N THR A 154 -4.15 28.66 3.20
CA THR A 154 -3.97 30.06 2.78
C THR A 154 -3.30 30.13 1.40
N VAL A 155 -2.29 29.28 1.14
CA VAL A 155 -1.67 29.17 -0.19
C VAL A 155 -2.71 28.77 -1.24
N GLN A 156 -3.49 27.72 -0.99
CA GLN A 156 -4.53 27.24 -1.91
C GLN A 156 -5.58 28.32 -2.22
N GLN A 157 -6.03 29.03 -1.18
CA GLN A 157 -6.96 30.15 -1.33
C GLN A 157 -6.37 31.30 -2.14
N ASN A 158 -5.10 31.65 -1.90
CA ASN A 158 -4.42 32.69 -2.66
C ASN A 158 -4.25 32.28 -4.14
N LEU A 159 -3.92 31.01 -4.41
CA LEU A 159 -3.86 30.48 -5.78
C LEU A 159 -5.21 30.60 -6.47
N ASN A 160 -6.30 30.25 -5.79
CA ASN A 160 -7.64 30.40 -6.33
C ASN A 160 -8.01 31.86 -6.60
N ARG A 161 -7.71 32.76 -5.67
CA ARG A 161 -7.95 34.19 -5.82
C ARG A 161 -7.28 34.77 -7.07
N ASP A 162 -6.01 34.43 -7.27
CA ASP A 162 -5.14 35.14 -8.21
C ASP A 162 -4.99 34.41 -9.57
N TYR A 163 -5.20 33.09 -9.59
CA TYR A 163 -4.89 32.25 -10.76
C TYR A 163 -6.03 31.36 -11.26
N SER A 164 -7.09 31.10 -10.48
CA SER A 164 -8.14 30.12 -10.88
C SER A 164 -8.78 30.38 -12.25
N ALA A 165 -9.05 31.65 -12.58
CA ALA A 165 -9.65 32.03 -13.85
C ALA A 165 -8.73 31.73 -15.05
N TRP A 166 -7.42 31.90 -14.88
CA TRP A 166 -6.43 31.59 -15.92
C TRP A 166 -6.19 30.08 -16.00
N ILE A 167 -6.10 29.40 -14.85
CA ILE A 167 -5.90 27.95 -14.77
C ILE A 167 -7.14 27.20 -15.29
N GLY A 168 -8.35 27.72 -15.06
CA GLY A 168 -9.62 27.10 -15.46
C GLY A 168 -10.19 26.09 -14.45
N LYS A 169 -9.68 26.07 -13.21
CA LYS A 169 -10.20 25.26 -12.11
C LYS A 169 -9.90 25.88 -10.75
N LEU A 170 -10.62 25.45 -9.72
CA LEU A 170 -10.23 25.71 -8.33
C LEU A 170 -9.29 24.60 -7.84
N VAL A 171 -8.29 24.99 -7.08
CA VAL A 171 -7.48 24.13 -6.23
C VAL A 171 -8.30 23.80 -4.99
N PRO A 172 -8.31 22.55 -4.50
CA PRO A 172 -8.83 22.24 -3.17
C PRO A 172 -8.22 23.17 -2.11
N CYS A 173 -9.01 23.59 -1.12
CA CYS A 173 -8.57 24.39 0.03
C CYS A 173 -8.60 23.55 1.31
N ASP A 174 -8.04 22.35 1.22
CA ASP A 174 -8.05 21.30 2.25
C ASP A 174 -6.89 21.40 3.25
N GLY A 175 -5.93 22.28 2.99
CA GLY A 175 -4.73 22.45 3.81
C GLY A 175 -3.66 21.38 3.60
N LEU A 176 -3.82 20.49 2.64
CA LEU A 176 -2.83 19.47 2.29
C LEU A 176 -2.02 19.93 1.05
N TYR A 177 -0.70 19.76 1.10
CA TYR A 177 0.08 19.86 -0.12
C TYR A 177 -0.14 18.56 -0.90
N GLY A 178 -0.53 18.71 -2.17
CA GLY A 178 -0.88 17.58 -3.03
C GLY A 178 -0.77 17.98 -4.48
N ARG A 179 -1.05 17.01 -5.37
CA ARG A 179 -0.90 17.16 -6.83
C ARG A 179 -1.53 18.44 -7.36
N ASP A 180 -2.78 18.73 -7.03
CA ASP A 180 -3.48 19.91 -7.53
C ASP A 180 -2.85 21.23 -7.07
N THR A 181 -2.42 21.31 -5.81
CA THR A 181 -1.69 22.47 -5.28
C THR A 181 -0.36 22.65 -6.00
N ASN A 182 0.44 21.57 -6.16
CA ASN A 182 1.73 21.63 -6.84
C ASN A 182 1.61 22.04 -8.32
N THR A 183 0.72 21.36 -9.06
CA THR A 183 0.47 21.68 -10.47
C THR A 183 -0.02 23.11 -10.64
N SER A 184 -0.82 23.62 -9.70
CA SER A 184 -1.32 25.01 -9.75
C SER A 184 -0.24 26.04 -9.40
N LEU A 185 0.71 25.73 -8.50
CA LEU A 185 1.91 26.55 -8.28
C LEU A 185 2.75 26.64 -9.56
N ILE A 186 2.94 25.54 -10.28
CA ILE A 186 3.70 25.53 -11.54
C ILE A 186 2.95 26.30 -12.63
N TYR A 187 1.63 26.14 -12.74
CA TYR A 187 0.83 26.97 -13.66
C TYR A 187 0.93 28.46 -13.34
N ALA A 188 0.85 28.83 -12.05
CA ALA A 188 1.01 30.21 -11.62
C ALA A 188 2.40 30.75 -11.98
N LEU A 189 3.46 29.97 -11.75
CA LEU A 189 4.82 30.30 -12.17
C LEU A 189 4.90 30.52 -13.69
N GLN A 190 4.37 29.59 -14.49
CA GLN A 190 4.37 29.71 -15.95
C GLN A 190 3.65 30.99 -16.42
N LYS A 191 2.55 31.38 -15.75
CA LYS A 191 1.88 32.66 -16.03
C LYS A 191 2.77 33.86 -15.69
N GLU A 192 3.41 33.88 -14.53
CA GLU A 192 4.33 34.96 -14.12
C GLU A 192 5.61 35.02 -14.97
N GLU A 193 6.00 33.90 -15.57
CA GLU A 193 7.06 33.82 -16.60
C GLU A 193 6.64 34.42 -17.95
N GLY A 194 5.37 34.78 -18.12
CA GLY A 194 4.81 35.26 -19.39
C GLY A 194 4.48 34.14 -20.39
N MET A 195 4.42 32.88 -19.94
CA MET A 195 4.07 31.76 -20.82
C MET A 195 2.59 31.85 -21.24
N ALA A 196 2.34 31.71 -22.55
CA ALA A 196 0.98 31.66 -23.07
C ALA A 196 0.19 30.48 -22.47
N ARG A 197 -1.10 30.68 -22.20
CA ARG A 197 -1.96 29.64 -21.60
C ARG A 197 -2.00 28.35 -22.43
N THR A 198 -1.91 28.47 -23.76
CA THR A 198 -1.88 27.36 -24.72
C THR A 198 -0.59 26.53 -24.66
N THR A 199 0.48 27.07 -24.09
CA THR A 199 1.77 26.39 -23.90
C THR A 199 1.92 25.85 -22.47
N ALA A 200 1.36 26.57 -21.49
CA ALA A 200 1.42 26.19 -20.09
C ALA A 200 0.77 24.82 -19.84
N ASN A 201 1.49 23.96 -19.14
CA ASN A 201 1.11 22.56 -18.91
C ASN A 201 1.19 22.13 -17.44
N GLY A 202 1.59 23.02 -16.53
CA GLY A 202 1.71 22.71 -15.10
C GLY A 202 2.87 21.77 -14.75
N ASN A 203 3.78 21.51 -15.70
CA ASN A 203 5.00 20.74 -15.51
C ASN A 203 6.23 21.65 -15.52
N PHE A 204 7.17 21.43 -14.60
CA PHE A 204 8.42 22.18 -14.54
C PHE A 204 9.45 21.65 -15.55
N GLY A 205 9.17 21.84 -16.84
CA GLY A 205 9.98 21.37 -17.95
C GLY A 205 11.07 22.34 -18.42
N PRO A 206 11.67 22.09 -19.60
CA PRO A 206 12.70 22.95 -20.19
C PRO A 206 12.25 24.40 -20.41
N GLY A 207 11.00 24.63 -20.85
CA GLY A 207 10.46 25.98 -21.04
C GLY A 207 10.47 26.80 -19.75
N THR A 208 9.88 26.26 -18.68
CA THR A 208 9.89 26.89 -17.34
C THR A 208 11.32 27.05 -16.80
N THR A 209 12.19 26.05 -17.01
CA THR A 209 13.60 26.12 -16.61
C THR A 209 14.31 27.33 -17.25
N THR A 210 14.15 27.52 -18.57
CA THR A 210 14.75 28.63 -19.30
C THR A 210 14.17 29.98 -18.88
N SER A 211 12.83 30.09 -18.83
CA SER A 211 12.17 31.35 -18.47
C SER A 211 12.52 31.80 -17.05
N LEU A 212 12.46 30.90 -16.07
CA LEU A 212 12.85 31.21 -14.71
C LEU A 212 14.31 31.66 -14.61
N THR A 213 15.23 30.98 -15.31
CA THR A 213 16.65 31.34 -15.31
C THR A 213 16.86 32.81 -15.71
N ASN A 214 16.13 33.27 -16.73
CA ASN A 214 16.19 34.66 -17.19
C ASN A 214 15.62 35.67 -16.18
N LEU A 215 14.70 35.21 -15.32
CA LEU A 215 14.05 36.06 -14.31
C LEU A 215 14.81 36.11 -12.98
N ILE A 216 15.75 35.19 -12.71
CA ILE A 216 16.54 35.18 -11.47
C ILE A 216 17.14 36.56 -11.11
N PRO A 217 17.74 37.33 -12.05
CA PRO A 217 18.32 38.63 -11.73
C PRO A 217 17.34 39.66 -11.16
N THR A 218 16.05 39.57 -11.51
CA THR A 218 14.99 40.49 -11.06
C THR A 218 13.98 39.84 -10.11
N PHE A 219 14.14 38.55 -9.81
CA PHE A 219 13.17 37.73 -9.08
C PHE A 219 12.79 38.34 -7.72
N ALA A 220 13.79 38.75 -6.93
CA ALA A 220 13.58 39.31 -5.59
C ALA A 220 12.75 40.61 -5.57
N SER A 221 12.70 41.33 -6.70
CA SER A 221 11.89 42.55 -6.86
C SER A 221 10.49 42.29 -7.39
N ASN A 222 10.20 41.08 -7.88
CA ASN A 222 8.89 40.71 -8.40
C ASN A 222 8.04 40.08 -7.28
N LYS A 223 7.06 40.86 -6.79
CA LYS A 223 6.17 40.44 -5.70
C LYS A 223 5.46 39.10 -5.94
N ALA A 224 4.98 38.86 -7.16
CA ALA A 224 4.25 37.64 -7.48
C ALA A 224 5.18 36.42 -7.45
N LEU A 225 6.37 36.52 -8.03
CA LEU A 225 7.37 35.46 -7.98
C LEU A 225 7.84 35.15 -6.55
N VAL A 226 8.04 36.19 -5.73
CA VAL A 226 8.39 36.00 -4.31
C VAL A 226 7.24 35.36 -3.52
N LEU A 227 5.98 35.70 -3.79
CA LEU A 227 4.83 35.01 -3.19
C LEU A 227 4.83 33.53 -3.57
N LEU A 228 5.06 33.19 -4.83
CA LEU A 228 5.15 31.80 -5.27
C LEU A 228 6.31 31.06 -4.59
N LEU A 229 7.46 31.70 -4.38
CA LEU A 229 8.55 31.15 -3.58
C LEU A 229 8.12 30.86 -2.13
N GLN A 230 7.49 31.84 -1.46
CA GLN A 230 7.01 31.67 -0.08
C GLN A 230 5.95 30.57 0.02
N TYR A 231 5.04 30.47 -0.96
CA TYR A 231 4.05 29.40 -1.05
C TYR A 231 4.72 28.04 -1.19
N SER A 232 5.70 27.91 -2.10
CA SER A 232 6.42 26.66 -2.29
C SER A 232 7.23 26.25 -1.06
N LEU A 233 7.83 27.19 -0.34
CA LEU A 233 8.49 26.92 0.95
C LEU A 233 7.50 26.38 1.97
N ALA A 234 6.33 27.02 2.14
CA ALA A 234 5.29 26.56 3.05
C ALA A 234 4.77 25.15 2.71
N CYS A 235 4.55 24.87 1.42
CA CYS A 235 4.17 23.54 0.93
C CYS A 235 5.24 22.47 1.22
N ASN A 236 6.51 22.84 1.30
CA ASN A 236 7.61 21.95 1.67
C ASN A 236 7.89 21.91 3.20
N GLY A 237 6.93 22.35 4.03
CA GLY A 237 7.00 22.23 5.49
C GLY A 237 7.78 23.33 6.20
N LEU A 238 8.18 24.40 5.50
CA LEU A 238 8.93 25.51 6.10
C LEU A 238 7.96 26.48 6.79
N PRO A 239 8.25 26.95 8.01
CA PRO A 239 7.36 27.83 8.75
C PRO A 239 7.44 29.26 8.21
N ILE A 240 6.47 29.64 7.39
CA ILE A 240 6.29 31.00 6.87
C ILE A 240 5.28 31.73 7.76
N ASN A 241 5.68 32.85 8.36
CA ASN A 241 4.77 33.64 9.21
C ASN A 241 3.76 34.44 8.38
N GLN A 242 4.24 35.06 7.29
CA GLN A 242 3.43 35.90 6.43
C GLN A 242 3.84 35.76 4.97
N PHE A 243 2.84 35.66 4.09
CA PHE A 243 3.02 35.75 2.65
C PHE A 243 3.05 37.21 2.20
N SER A 244 4.20 37.87 2.40
CA SER A 244 4.39 39.30 2.12
C SER A 244 4.66 39.60 0.63
N GLY A 245 5.23 38.64 -0.10
CA GLY A 245 5.80 38.85 -1.43
C GLY A 245 7.06 39.73 -1.42
N VAL A 246 7.70 39.87 -0.26
CA VAL A 246 8.97 40.58 -0.09
C VAL A 246 10.06 39.57 0.24
N TYR A 247 11.17 39.62 -0.49
CA TYR A 247 12.30 38.73 -0.25
C TYR A 247 13.18 39.31 0.87
N ASP A 248 12.72 39.12 2.09
CA ASP A 248 13.29 39.64 3.32
C ASP A 248 14.24 38.65 4.01
N ALA A 249 14.73 39.01 5.20
CA ALA A 249 15.62 38.17 5.99
C ALA A 249 14.98 36.84 6.42
N GLU A 250 13.67 36.83 6.73
CA GLU A 250 12.94 35.60 7.04
C GLU A 250 12.95 34.66 5.83
N THR A 251 12.51 35.17 4.66
CA THR A 251 12.45 34.39 3.43
C THR A 251 13.84 33.88 3.02
N THR A 252 14.87 34.71 3.14
CA THR A 252 16.28 34.35 2.86
C THR A 252 16.74 33.18 3.75
N ASN A 253 16.44 33.25 5.05
CA ASN A 253 16.81 32.20 6.00
C ASN A 253 16.06 30.88 5.75
N LEU A 254 14.79 30.94 5.34
CA LEU A 254 14.02 29.74 5.01
C LEU A 254 14.50 29.08 3.71
N VAL A 255 14.88 29.87 2.70
CA VAL A 255 15.54 29.34 1.49
C VAL A 255 16.86 28.68 1.86
N LYS A 256 17.67 29.32 2.71
CA LYS A 256 18.93 28.75 3.19
C LYS A 256 18.71 27.41 3.92
N ARG A 257 17.73 27.35 4.81
CA ARG A 257 17.36 26.12 5.53
C ARG A 257 16.96 25.01 4.56
N TYR A 258 16.16 25.32 3.55
CA TYR A 258 15.79 24.34 2.52
C TYR A 258 16.99 23.85 1.71
N GLN A 259 17.87 24.77 1.31
CA GLN A 259 19.11 24.46 0.59
C GLN A 259 20.03 23.52 1.39
N GLU A 260 20.23 23.79 2.69
CA GLU A 260 21.03 22.95 3.58
C GLU A 260 20.40 21.57 3.81
N PHE A 261 19.08 21.53 3.95
CA PHE A 261 18.31 20.30 4.09
C PHE A 261 18.41 19.41 2.85
N MET A 262 18.23 20.00 1.66
CA MET A 262 18.34 19.31 0.36
C MET A 262 19.79 19.10 -0.10
N LYS A 263 20.79 19.49 0.71
CA LYS A 263 22.23 19.30 0.43
C LYS A 263 22.68 19.92 -0.89
N MET A 264 22.10 21.07 -1.19
CA MET A 264 22.44 21.83 -2.38
C MET A 264 23.86 22.39 -2.28
N SER A 265 24.52 22.59 -3.43
CA SER A 265 25.84 23.22 -3.48
C SER A 265 25.85 24.69 -3.06
N ILE A 266 24.69 25.35 -3.15
CA ILE A 266 24.45 26.71 -2.66
C ILE A 266 23.67 26.66 -1.36
N THR A 267 24.15 27.35 -0.32
CA THR A 267 23.54 27.42 1.03
C THR A 267 23.52 28.84 1.58
N THR A 268 23.51 29.84 0.69
CA THR A 268 23.54 31.26 1.06
C THR A 268 22.15 31.85 1.26
N GLY A 269 21.10 31.10 0.93
CA GLY A 269 19.73 31.58 0.85
C GLY A 269 19.39 32.17 -0.52
N ALA A 270 20.35 32.41 -1.41
CA ALA A 270 20.10 33.05 -2.70
C ALA A 270 19.14 32.23 -3.57
N ILE A 271 18.28 32.93 -4.31
CA ILE A 271 17.32 32.31 -5.23
C ILE A 271 18.06 31.88 -6.49
N THR A 272 18.00 30.59 -6.79
CA THR A 272 18.50 30.03 -8.06
C THR A 272 17.41 29.21 -8.73
N MET A 273 17.51 29.03 -10.05
CA MET A 273 16.62 28.12 -10.79
C MET A 273 16.58 26.74 -10.11
N GLY A 274 17.75 26.19 -9.78
CA GLY A 274 17.84 24.89 -9.11
C GLY A 274 17.15 24.83 -7.75
N THR A 275 17.22 25.91 -6.95
CA THR A 275 16.54 26.00 -5.65
C THR A 275 15.03 25.97 -5.83
N PHE A 276 14.52 26.78 -6.75
CA PHE A 276 13.07 26.88 -6.94
C PHE A 276 12.49 25.65 -7.67
N LYS A 277 13.25 25.05 -8.59
CA LYS A 277 12.89 23.78 -9.23
C LYS A 277 12.84 22.63 -8.22
N ALA A 278 13.79 22.55 -7.29
CA ALA A 278 13.77 21.55 -6.22
C ALA A 278 12.56 21.66 -5.29
N LEU A 279 11.96 22.86 -5.14
CA LEU A 279 10.74 23.05 -4.34
C LEU A 279 9.46 22.54 -5.05
N LEU A 280 9.45 22.48 -6.39
CA LEU A 280 8.24 22.21 -7.19
C LEU A 280 8.30 20.93 -8.02
N SER A 281 9.48 20.35 -8.18
CA SER A 281 9.73 19.11 -8.92
C SER A 281 10.57 18.19 -8.06
N SER A 282 10.14 16.93 -7.89
CA SER A 282 10.83 15.95 -7.04
C SER A 282 12.30 15.79 -7.44
N ALA A 283 12.58 15.59 -8.74
CA ALA A 283 13.94 15.45 -9.25
C ALA A 283 14.81 16.74 -9.17
N GLY A 284 14.19 17.89 -8.88
CA GLY A 284 14.86 19.19 -8.91
C GLY A 284 15.58 19.49 -10.23
N ASP A 285 16.74 20.14 -10.14
CA ASP A 285 17.64 20.32 -11.28
C ASP A 285 18.52 19.08 -11.49
N THR A 286 18.26 18.33 -12.55
CA THR A 286 18.98 17.10 -12.89
C THR A 286 20.44 17.31 -13.26
N ASN A 287 20.84 18.55 -13.58
CA ASN A 287 22.23 18.91 -13.85
C ASN A 287 23.08 19.02 -12.57
N ARG A 288 22.47 19.05 -11.38
CA ARG A 288 23.23 19.14 -10.11
C ARG A 288 24.21 17.98 -9.97
N SER A 289 25.40 18.22 -9.43
CA SER A 289 26.40 17.17 -9.17
C SER A 289 25.92 16.19 -8.10
N ALA A 290 26.35 14.93 -8.20
CA ALA A 290 26.10 13.89 -7.21
C ALA A 290 27.42 13.31 -6.68
N THR A 291 27.41 12.85 -5.42
CA THR A 291 28.52 12.11 -4.81
C THR A 291 28.17 10.64 -4.57
N ALA A 292 26.93 10.25 -4.80
CA ALA A 292 26.46 8.88 -4.75
C ALA A 292 25.80 8.50 -6.08
N CYS A 293 25.76 7.20 -6.36
CA CYS A 293 24.99 6.64 -7.46
C CYS A 293 24.49 5.26 -7.08
N ASP A 294 23.57 4.70 -7.85
CA ASP A 294 23.32 3.26 -7.87
C ASP A 294 23.31 2.75 -9.31
N THR A 295 23.46 1.43 -9.45
CA THR A 295 23.51 0.79 -10.77
C THR A 295 23.20 -0.68 -10.66
N SER A 296 22.62 -1.26 -11.72
CA SER A 296 22.40 -2.71 -11.84
C SER A 296 23.62 -3.49 -12.33
N TYR A 297 24.67 -2.82 -12.79
CA TYR A 297 25.90 -3.47 -13.28
C TYR A 297 26.68 -4.10 -12.11
N VAL A 298 27.09 -5.36 -12.26
CA VAL A 298 28.21 -5.92 -11.49
C VAL A 298 29.49 -5.25 -11.98
N LEU A 299 30.08 -4.40 -11.14
CA LEU A 299 31.14 -3.48 -11.53
C LEU A 299 32.48 -4.19 -11.74
N ASN A 300 33.14 -3.85 -12.86
CA ASN A 300 34.54 -4.16 -13.10
C ASN A 300 35.47 -3.02 -12.62
N THR A 301 36.79 -3.22 -12.68
CA THR A 301 37.77 -2.22 -12.22
C THR A 301 37.72 -0.92 -13.03
N ASP A 302 37.56 -0.98 -14.36
CA ASP A 302 37.49 0.20 -15.21
C ASP A 302 36.25 1.06 -14.90
N GLN A 303 35.11 0.43 -14.61
CA GLN A 303 33.88 1.10 -14.21
C GLN A 303 34.00 1.74 -12.82
N ILE A 304 34.67 1.07 -11.88
CA ILE A 304 34.99 1.63 -10.55
C ILE A 304 35.88 2.87 -10.69
N ASP A 305 36.86 2.85 -11.60
CA ASP A 305 37.71 4.00 -11.90
C ASP A 305 36.91 5.13 -12.56
N THR A 306 36.00 4.82 -13.49
CA THR A 306 35.06 5.79 -14.06
C THR A 306 34.25 6.48 -12.97
N LEU A 307 33.65 5.72 -12.04
CA LEU A 307 32.88 6.26 -10.93
C LEU A 307 33.72 7.19 -10.04
N TRP A 308 34.91 6.75 -9.64
CA TRP A 308 35.80 7.52 -8.79
C TRP A 308 36.20 8.86 -9.44
N ASN A 309 36.61 8.81 -10.71
CA ASN A 309 37.07 9.97 -11.48
C ASN A 309 35.93 10.95 -11.77
N ALA A 310 34.69 10.46 -11.87
CA ALA A 310 33.48 11.29 -12.00
C ALA A 310 33.02 11.93 -10.66
N GLY A 311 33.69 11.65 -9.54
CA GLY A 311 33.41 12.27 -8.25
C GLY A 311 32.52 11.46 -7.31
N TYR A 312 32.08 10.26 -7.71
CA TYR A 312 31.27 9.38 -6.86
C TYR A 312 32.11 8.75 -5.75
N ARG A 313 31.51 8.61 -4.56
CA ARG A 313 32.13 8.06 -3.35
C ARG A 313 31.27 6.99 -2.66
N TYR A 314 29.99 6.95 -2.98
CA TYR A 314 29.03 5.99 -2.46
C TYR A 314 28.32 5.30 -3.62
N VAL A 315 28.21 3.99 -3.59
CA VAL A 315 27.58 3.21 -4.66
C VAL A 315 26.52 2.26 -4.09
N GLY A 316 25.30 2.40 -4.59
CA GLY A 316 24.17 1.52 -4.29
C GLY A 316 24.30 0.26 -5.11
N ARG A 317 24.34 -0.89 -4.45
CA ARG A 317 24.53 -2.19 -5.10
C ARG A 317 23.55 -3.24 -4.59
N TYR A 318 23.05 -4.05 -5.50
CA TYR A 318 22.01 -5.04 -5.21
C TYR A 318 22.59 -6.27 -4.51
N LEU A 319 21.94 -6.72 -3.43
CA LEU A 319 22.29 -7.96 -2.73
C LEU A 319 21.97 -9.21 -3.54
N THR A 320 20.93 -9.15 -4.37
CA THR A 320 20.31 -10.30 -5.03
C THR A 320 19.82 -9.97 -6.44
N GLY A 321 19.41 -11.02 -7.15
CA GLY A 321 18.62 -10.89 -8.38
C GLY A 321 19.42 -10.76 -9.67
N ASN A 322 18.66 -10.59 -10.75
CA ASN A 322 19.15 -10.43 -12.11
C ASN A 322 18.41 -9.26 -12.79
N VAL A 323 18.98 -8.74 -13.89
CA VAL A 323 18.31 -7.80 -14.80
C VAL A 323 18.29 -8.37 -16.22
N ILE A 324 17.39 -7.86 -17.06
CA ILE A 324 17.44 -8.11 -18.50
C ILE A 324 18.25 -7.00 -19.17
N ARG A 325 19.33 -7.36 -19.85
CA ARG A 325 20.15 -6.44 -20.64
C ARG A 325 20.33 -7.02 -22.04
N GLY A 326 19.90 -6.28 -23.06
CA GLY A 326 19.94 -6.77 -24.45
C GLY A 326 19.14 -8.06 -24.69
N GLY A 327 18.03 -8.24 -23.96
CA GLY A 327 17.20 -9.46 -24.04
C GLY A 327 17.75 -10.66 -23.25
N VAL A 328 18.90 -10.54 -22.59
CA VAL A 328 19.53 -11.63 -21.83
C VAL A 328 19.45 -11.35 -20.33
N ARG A 329 19.14 -12.38 -19.55
CA ARG A 329 19.17 -12.32 -18.08
C ARG A 329 20.63 -12.36 -17.59
N VAL A 330 21.05 -11.30 -16.92
CA VAL A 330 22.40 -11.16 -16.36
C VAL A 330 22.35 -10.83 -14.86
N PRO A 331 23.36 -11.24 -14.06
CA PRO A 331 23.39 -10.92 -12.64
C PRO A 331 23.43 -9.42 -12.39
N LYS A 332 22.66 -8.96 -11.39
CA LYS A 332 22.80 -7.62 -10.80
C LYS A 332 23.36 -7.67 -9.38
N ALA A 333 23.22 -8.82 -8.73
CA ALA A 333 23.72 -9.12 -7.40
C ALA A 333 25.24 -8.93 -7.31
N MET A 334 25.68 -8.20 -6.31
CA MET A 334 27.10 -8.02 -6.04
C MET A 334 27.76 -9.32 -5.57
N ASN A 335 29.06 -9.44 -5.83
CA ASN A 335 29.87 -10.59 -5.42
C ASN A 335 31.12 -10.16 -4.64
N PRO A 336 31.82 -11.09 -3.94
CA PRO A 336 32.99 -10.75 -3.13
C PRO A 336 34.12 -10.04 -3.90
N THR A 337 34.36 -10.41 -5.17
CA THR A 337 35.38 -9.78 -6.01
C THR A 337 35.05 -8.31 -6.32
N GLU A 338 33.79 -8.03 -6.69
CA GLU A 338 33.29 -6.67 -6.91
C GLU A 338 33.41 -5.83 -5.63
N ILE A 339 32.93 -6.34 -4.50
CA ILE A 339 32.96 -5.63 -3.21
C ILE A 339 34.40 -5.27 -2.83
N ALA A 340 35.32 -6.24 -2.91
CA ALA A 340 36.73 -6.00 -2.60
C ALA A 340 37.34 -4.91 -3.50
N ALA A 341 37.01 -4.89 -4.79
CA ALA A 341 37.49 -3.87 -5.73
C ALA A 341 36.93 -2.47 -5.40
N ILE A 342 35.63 -2.36 -5.11
CA ILE A 342 34.97 -1.09 -4.73
C ILE A 342 35.62 -0.52 -3.47
N LEU A 343 35.74 -1.34 -2.41
CA LEU A 343 36.28 -0.91 -1.13
C LEU A 343 37.79 -0.57 -1.23
N LYS A 344 38.56 -1.33 -2.02
CA LYS A 344 39.98 -1.04 -2.27
C LYS A 344 40.19 0.32 -2.95
N LYS A 345 39.27 0.74 -3.82
CA LYS A 345 39.31 2.08 -4.44
C LYS A 345 39.01 3.20 -3.43
N GLY A 346 38.39 2.86 -2.30
CA GLY A 346 37.93 3.81 -1.29
C GLY A 346 36.48 4.27 -1.49
N LEU A 347 35.74 3.63 -2.40
CA LEU A 347 34.29 3.80 -2.51
C LEU A 347 33.61 3.07 -1.36
N LYS A 348 32.43 3.55 -0.96
CA LYS A 348 31.57 2.93 0.05
C LYS A 348 30.32 2.35 -0.59
N ILE A 349 29.76 1.31 0.02
CA ILE A 349 28.60 0.59 -0.51
C ILE A 349 27.38 0.84 0.37
N PHE A 350 26.21 1.04 -0.22
CA PHE A 350 24.93 0.88 0.48
C PHE A 350 24.11 -0.23 -0.20
N PRO A 351 23.68 -1.27 0.54
CA PRO A 351 23.05 -2.44 -0.07
C PRO A 351 21.57 -2.22 -0.37
N ILE A 352 21.15 -2.66 -1.55
CA ILE A 352 19.77 -2.58 -2.06
C ILE A 352 19.18 -3.99 -2.18
N TYR A 353 17.92 -4.18 -1.80
CA TYR A 353 17.14 -5.38 -2.05
C TYR A 353 15.98 -5.08 -3.00
N GLN A 354 15.97 -5.75 -4.16
CA GLN A 354 14.92 -5.62 -5.17
C GLN A 354 14.83 -6.90 -6.02
N ASP A 355 14.17 -7.92 -5.50
CA ASP A 355 13.81 -9.12 -6.29
C ASP A 355 12.36 -9.05 -6.83
N GLY A 356 11.70 -7.91 -6.59
CA GLY A 356 10.35 -7.57 -7.00
C GLY A 356 10.09 -6.11 -6.61
N GLY A 357 8.88 -5.82 -6.13
CA GLY A 357 8.54 -4.50 -5.59
C GLY A 357 8.24 -3.43 -6.64
N TYR A 358 8.16 -3.80 -7.93
CA TYR A 358 7.80 -2.92 -9.04
C TYR A 358 6.33 -3.09 -9.49
N GLU A 359 5.55 -3.91 -8.79
CA GLU A 359 4.14 -4.15 -9.07
C GLU A 359 3.36 -4.49 -7.78
N ILE A 360 2.09 -4.10 -7.71
CA ILE A 360 1.22 -4.31 -6.53
C ILE A 360 1.07 -5.79 -6.15
N PRO A 361 0.88 -6.74 -7.11
CA PRO A 361 0.73 -8.15 -6.77
C PRO A 361 1.90 -8.72 -5.94
N TYR A 362 3.10 -8.14 -6.04
CA TYR A 362 4.24 -8.53 -5.21
C TYR A 362 3.96 -8.32 -3.70
N PHE A 363 3.32 -7.21 -3.34
CA PHE A 363 2.99 -6.87 -1.95
C PHE A 363 1.74 -7.60 -1.44
N GLU A 364 0.93 -8.17 -2.34
CA GLU A 364 -0.23 -8.99 -1.99
C GLU A 364 0.14 -10.42 -1.59
N VAL A 365 1.36 -10.87 -1.92
CA VAL A 365 1.82 -12.22 -1.59
C VAL A 365 1.96 -12.36 -0.07
N PRO A 366 1.30 -13.36 0.55
CA PRO A 366 1.41 -13.58 1.99
C PRO A 366 2.85 -13.81 2.45
N PHE A 367 3.21 -13.17 3.56
CA PHE A 367 4.53 -13.24 4.19
C PHE A 367 5.71 -12.87 3.29
N GLN A 368 5.46 -12.14 2.19
CA GLN A 368 6.51 -11.77 1.25
C GLN A 368 7.61 -10.97 1.93
N GLY A 369 7.25 -10.01 2.79
CA GLY A 369 8.21 -9.24 3.60
C GLY A 369 9.09 -10.11 4.50
N ILE A 370 8.56 -11.19 5.09
CA ILE A 370 9.37 -12.08 5.94
C ILE A 370 10.38 -12.84 5.07
N SER A 371 9.93 -13.39 3.94
CA SER A 371 10.76 -14.13 2.98
C SER A 371 11.89 -13.27 2.41
N ASP A 372 11.56 -12.04 2.04
CA ASP A 372 12.52 -11.06 1.52
C ASP A 372 13.50 -10.62 2.60
N GLY A 373 13.01 -10.39 3.83
CA GLY A 373 13.83 -10.05 4.96
C GLY A 373 14.89 -11.12 5.23
N TYR A 374 14.49 -12.38 5.31
CA TYR A 374 15.45 -13.48 5.47
C TYR A 374 16.44 -13.59 4.31
N LYS A 375 15.98 -13.42 3.06
CA LYS A 375 16.85 -13.49 1.89
C LYS A 375 17.90 -12.38 1.90
N ALA A 376 17.48 -11.16 2.25
CA ALA A 376 18.35 -10.00 2.36
C ALA A 376 19.39 -10.17 3.49
N ILE A 377 18.95 -10.65 4.66
CA ILE A 377 19.84 -10.92 5.81
C ILE A 377 20.87 -11.99 5.46
N ASP A 378 20.45 -13.09 4.85
CA ASP A 378 21.32 -14.18 4.42
C ASP A 378 22.37 -13.67 3.41
N ALA A 379 21.94 -12.98 2.35
CA ALA A 379 22.83 -12.40 1.36
C ALA A 379 23.82 -11.40 1.98
N ALA A 380 23.34 -10.47 2.81
CA ALA A 380 24.18 -9.47 3.46
C ALA A 380 25.20 -10.12 4.42
N TYR A 381 24.77 -11.13 5.18
CA TYR A 381 25.64 -11.88 6.10
C TYR A 381 26.76 -12.59 5.34
N ASN A 382 26.43 -13.32 4.28
CA ASN A 382 27.40 -14.08 3.49
C ASN A 382 28.38 -13.16 2.73
N LEU A 383 27.94 -11.97 2.33
CA LEU A 383 28.81 -10.94 1.73
C LEU A 383 29.63 -10.17 2.78
N GLY A 384 29.36 -10.38 4.07
CA GLY A 384 30.16 -9.86 5.17
C GLY A 384 29.78 -8.46 5.64
N PHE A 385 28.61 -7.95 5.30
CA PHE A 385 28.17 -6.63 5.76
C PHE A 385 28.14 -6.56 7.30
N PRO A 386 28.66 -5.48 7.92
CA PRO A 386 28.73 -5.38 9.38
C PRO A 386 27.35 -5.14 9.99
N ALA A 387 27.22 -5.43 11.30
CA ALA A 387 26.04 -5.04 12.06
C ALA A 387 25.82 -3.51 11.99
N GLY A 388 24.56 -3.09 12.00
CA GLY A 388 24.15 -1.70 11.80
C GLY A 388 24.06 -1.28 10.33
N THR A 389 24.45 -2.12 9.38
CA THR A 389 24.23 -1.83 7.94
C THR A 389 22.73 -1.71 7.65
N THR A 390 22.34 -0.61 7.01
CA THR A 390 20.98 -0.43 6.46
C THR A 390 20.85 -1.14 5.13
N ILE A 391 19.82 -1.96 4.97
CA ILE A 391 19.43 -2.58 3.69
C ILE A 391 18.19 -1.87 3.15
N TYR A 392 18.27 -1.30 1.94
CA TYR A 392 17.17 -0.55 1.33
C TYR A 392 16.26 -1.47 0.50
N PHE A 393 15.04 -1.70 0.96
CA PHE A 393 14.03 -2.52 0.26
C PHE A 393 13.22 -1.67 -0.70
N ALA A 394 13.13 -2.08 -1.96
CA ALA A 394 12.50 -1.31 -3.01
C ALA A 394 10.97 -1.43 -3.03
N VAL A 395 10.32 -0.26 -3.08
CA VAL A 395 8.93 -0.03 -3.49
C VAL A 395 9.00 0.85 -4.75
N ASP A 396 9.30 0.20 -5.87
CA ASP A 396 9.64 0.83 -7.15
C ASP A 396 8.44 0.91 -8.08
N LEU A 397 7.35 1.49 -7.59
CA LEU A 397 6.11 1.70 -8.35
C LEU A 397 5.37 2.95 -7.88
N ASP A 398 4.39 3.40 -8.68
CA ASP A 398 3.46 4.43 -8.24
C ASP A 398 2.39 3.85 -7.30
N ALA A 399 2.73 3.76 -6.01
CA ALA A 399 1.80 3.29 -4.98
C ALA A 399 0.87 4.42 -4.50
N TYR A 400 -0.43 4.18 -4.57
CA TYR A 400 -1.44 5.08 -4.00
C TYR A 400 -1.53 4.94 -2.48
N ASP A 401 -2.08 5.97 -1.84
CA ASP A 401 -2.11 6.05 -0.37
C ASP A 401 -2.80 4.86 0.32
N TYR A 402 -3.89 4.34 -0.28
CA TYR A 402 -4.56 3.14 0.21
C TYR A 402 -3.69 1.88 0.03
N GLN A 403 -2.95 1.76 -1.07
CA GLN A 403 -2.03 0.63 -1.29
C GLN A 403 -0.85 0.68 -0.32
N ILE A 404 -0.39 1.88 0.03
CA ILE A 404 0.62 2.04 1.08
C ILE A 404 0.08 1.52 2.42
N THR A 405 -1.14 1.91 2.76
CA THR A 405 -1.82 1.52 4.00
C THR A 405 -2.07 0.01 4.07
N ASP A 406 -2.66 -0.54 3.02
CA ASP A 406 -3.25 -1.87 3.03
C ASP A 406 -2.25 -2.97 2.65
N LEU A 407 -1.17 -2.63 1.94
CA LEU A 407 -0.23 -3.62 1.38
C LEU A 407 1.23 -3.36 1.77
N ILE A 408 1.73 -2.13 1.62
CA ILE A 408 3.16 -1.83 1.82
C ILE A 408 3.51 -1.74 3.32
N ILE A 409 2.70 -1.08 4.15
CA ILE A 409 2.92 -1.05 5.60
C ILE A 409 2.96 -2.47 6.19
N PRO A 410 1.99 -3.38 5.89
CA PRO A 410 2.05 -4.78 6.31
C PRO A 410 3.29 -5.53 5.81
N TYR A 411 3.72 -5.29 4.57
CA TYR A 411 4.97 -5.84 4.05
C TYR A 411 6.19 -5.42 4.90
N PHE A 412 6.26 -4.15 5.32
CA PHE A 412 7.36 -3.65 6.16
C PHE A 412 7.26 -4.07 7.64
N GLN A 413 6.06 -4.31 8.17
CA GLN A 413 5.87 -4.97 9.48
C GLN A 413 6.45 -6.39 9.45
N ASN A 414 6.12 -7.15 8.41
CA ASN A 414 6.69 -8.48 8.17
C ASN A 414 8.22 -8.44 8.04
N LEU A 415 8.78 -7.43 7.36
CA LEU A 415 10.23 -7.23 7.31
C LEU A 415 10.85 -6.96 8.70
N ARG A 416 10.22 -6.13 9.54
CA ARG A 416 10.67 -5.90 10.92
C ARG A 416 10.73 -7.20 11.72
N ALA A 417 9.68 -8.02 11.65
CA ALA A 417 9.63 -9.30 12.34
C ALA A 417 10.80 -10.22 11.92
N ALA A 418 11.08 -10.32 10.60
CA ALA A 418 12.18 -11.13 10.08
C ALA A 418 13.56 -10.68 10.60
N PHE A 419 13.76 -9.36 10.69
CA PHE A 419 14.99 -8.75 11.19
C PHE A 419 15.15 -8.96 12.69
N GLN A 420 14.08 -8.78 13.47
CA GLN A 420 14.07 -9.03 14.91
C GLN A 420 14.44 -10.48 15.23
N GLN A 421 13.88 -11.45 14.50
CA GLN A 421 14.16 -12.88 14.70
C GLN A 421 15.60 -13.29 14.36
N ASN A 422 16.34 -12.51 13.56
CA ASN A 422 17.72 -12.82 13.16
C ASN A 422 18.76 -11.85 13.74
N GLN A 423 18.42 -11.05 14.76
CA GLN A 423 19.38 -10.15 15.41
C GLN A 423 20.59 -10.90 15.98
N ALA A 424 20.40 -12.13 16.46
CA ALA A 424 21.46 -12.98 16.99
C ALA A 424 22.46 -13.44 15.90
N LEU A 425 22.03 -13.52 14.64
CA LEU A 425 22.92 -13.82 13.51
C LEU A 425 23.78 -12.59 13.19
N ARG A 426 23.11 -11.47 12.90
CA ARG A 426 23.73 -10.14 12.74
C ARG A 426 22.62 -9.08 12.74
N SER A 427 22.75 -8.06 13.57
CA SER A 427 21.74 -7.00 13.66
C SER A 427 21.90 -5.99 12.51
N TYR A 428 21.00 -6.02 11.55
CA TYR A 428 20.91 -5.03 10.45
C TYR A 428 19.79 -4.02 10.68
N GLN A 429 19.83 -2.92 9.94
CA GLN A 429 18.80 -1.89 9.87
C GLN A 429 18.04 -2.02 8.55
N ILE A 430 16.83 -1.46 8.50
CA ILE A 430 16.04 -1.42 7.27
C ILE A 430 15.87 0.00 6.78
N GLY A 431 16.14 0.17 5.49
CA GLY A 431 15.71 1.31 4.73
C GLY A 431 14.64 0.94 3.72
N VAL A 432 13.97 1.96 3.20
CA VAL A 432 13.08 1.84 2.03
C VAL A 432 13.66 2.64 0.88
N TYR A 433 13.58 2.09 -0.33
CA TYR A 433 13.64 2.85 -1.57
C TYR A 433 12.22 3.07 -2.09
N GLY A 434 11.81 4.30 -2.39
CA GLY A 434 10.49 4.57 -2.97
C GLY A 434 10.12 6.05 -3.03
N ALA A 435 8.91 6.34 -3.52
CA ALA A 435 8.39 7.71 -3.61
C ALA A 435 8.33 8.42 -2.23
N ARG A 436 8.31 9.75 -2.20
CA ARG A 436 8.29 10.56 -0.97
C ARG A 436 7.18 10.17 0.00
N ASN A 437 5.95 9.93 -0.49
CA ASN A 437 4.84 9.49 0.35
C ASN A 437 5.11 8.11 0.98
N VAL A 438 5.60 7.14 0.20
CA VAL A 438 5.95 5.79 0.71
C VAL A 438 6.99 5.91 1.82
N CYS A 439 8.07 6.65 1.56
CA CYS A 439 9.15 6.86 2.53
C CYS A 439 8.62 7.53 3.82
N SER A 440 7.84 8.60 3.69
CA SER A 440 7.29 9.34 4.83
C SER A 440 6.35 8.47 5.67
N ARG A 441 5.45 7.73 5.02
CA ARG A 441 4.48 6.86 5.69
C ARG A 441 5.16 5.75 6.49
N LEU A 442 6.16 5.09 5.90
CA LEU A 442 6.91 4.02 6.57
C LEU A 442 7.78 4.56 7.72
N LYS A 443 8.39 5.74 7.53
CA LYS A 443 9.18 6.40 8.58
C LYS A 443 8.31 6.80 9.76
N ASN A 444 7.16 7.43 9.51
CA ASN A 444 6.20 7.84 10.54
C ASN A 444 5.58 6.65 11.28
N ALA A 445 5.45 5.50 10.62
CA ALA A 445 5.03 4.25 11.24
C ALA A 445 6.14 3.56 12.06
N GLY A 446 7.37 4.08 12.05
CA GLY A 446 8.51 3.50 12.78
C GLY A 446 9.01 2.18 12.19
N LEU A 447 8.73 1.89 10.91
CA LEU A 447 9.05 0.61 10.27
C LEU A 447 10.42 0.58 9.57
N VAL A 448 10.99 1.76 9.31
CA VAL A 448 12.27 1.95 8.62
C VAL A 448 13.18 2.92 9.39
N ASP A 449 14.47 2.61 9.39
CA ASP A 449 15.53 3.36 10.03
C ASP A 449 16.00 4.52 9.14
N ASN A 450 16.09 4.30 7.82
CA ASN A 450 16.55 5.28 6.83
C ASN A 450 15.69 5.25 5.56
N VAL A 451 15.77 6.30 4.72
CA VAL A 451 15.02 6.36 3.47
C VAL A 451 15.91 6.74 2.29
N PHE A 452 15.69 6.07 1.16
CA PHE A 452 16.29 6.32 -0.14
C PHE A 452 15.16 6.75 -1.10
N VAL A 453 15.10 8.03 -1.45
CA VAL A 453 13.93 8.61 -2.11
C VAL A 453 14.05 8.48 -3.63
N ALA A 454 13.01 7.97 -4.28
CA ALA A 454 12.89 7.80 -5.74
C ALA A 454 12.39 9.09 -6.43
N ASP A 455 13.12 10.20 -6.28
CA ASP A 455 12.69 11.53 -6.75
C ASP A 455 12.74 11.69 -8.28
N MET A 456 13.49 10.84 -8.99
CA MET A 456 13.53 10.83 -10.47
C MET A 456 12.19 10.44 -11.10
N SER A 457 11.35 9.70 -10.38
CA SER A 457 10.01 9.29 -10.82
C SER A 457 9.01 10.44 -10.65
N THR A 458 9.20 11.53 -11.40
CA THR A 458 8.41 12.77 -11.27
C THR A 458 6.92 12.60 -11.57
N GLY A 459 6.54 11.49 -12.23
CA GLY A 459 5.16 11.15 -12.54
C GLY A 459 4.43 10.38 -11.43
N PHE A 460 5.16 9.83 -10.45
CA PHE A 460 4.54 9.06 -9.36
C PHE A 460 3.69 9.98 -8.49
N SER A 461 2.48 9.52 -8.19
CA SER A 461 1.53 10.17 -7.29
C SER A 461 2.16 10.48 -5.93
N GLY A 462 2.96 9.56 -5.40
CA GLY A 462 3.69 9.74 -4.13
C GLY A 462 4.82 10.79 -4.16
N ASN A 463 5.14 11.38 -5.32
CA ASN A 463 6.11 12.47 -5.48
C ASN A 463 5.45 13.80 -5.86
N LEU A 464 4.17 13.80 -6.19
CA LEU A 464 3.45 14.98 -6.65
C LEU A 464 2.75 15.69 -5.48
N GLY A 465 3.44 16.68 -4.92
CA GLY A 465 2.93 17.45 -3.78
C GLY A 465 3.24 16.81 -2.43
N PHE A 466 4.33 16.05 -2.34
CA PHE A 466 4.84 15.54 -1.07
C PHE A 466 6.18 16.21 -0.75
N PRO A 467 6.39 16.73 0.48
CA PRO A 467 7.68 17.23 0.89
C PRO A 467 8.70 16.07 0.95
N MET A 468 9.97 16.42 0.86
CA MET A 468 11.05 15.45 1.11
C MET A 468 10.93 14.95 2.57
N PRO A 469 11.01 13.63 2.83
CA PRO A 469 11.00 13.11 4.19
C PRO A 469 12.18 13.64 5.01
N ASP A 470 11.96 13.87 6.31
CA ASP A 470 13.06 14.17 7.22
C ASP A 470 14.07 13.01 7.31
N ASP A 471 15.33 13.34 7.62
CA ASP A 471 16.43 12.37 7.76
C ASP A 471 16.63 11.42 6.55
N TRP A 472 16.28 11.86 5.35
CA TRP A 472 16.58 11.13 4.12
C TRP A 472 18.07 10.86 3.98
N ALA A 473 18.45 9.64 3.58
CA ALA A 473 19.85 9.24 3.42
C ALA A 473 20.36 9.48 1.99
N PHE A 474 19.50 9.11 1.03
CA PHE A 474 19.80 9.13 -0.39
C PHE A 474 18.59 9.66 -1.16
N ASP A 475 18.83 10.35 -2.27
CA ASP A 475 17.84 10.97 -3.16
C ASP A 475 18.23 10.66 -4.61
N GLN A 476 17.56 9.72 -5.26
CA GLN A 476 17.78 9.35 -6.66
C GLN A 476 16.99 10.29 -7.58
N TYR A 477 17.64 10.96 -8.52
CA TYR A 477 16.97 12.04 -9.27
C TYR A 477 17.22 12.07 -10.78
N PHE A 478 18.14 11.27 -11.33
CA PHE A 478 18.41 11.29 -12.77
C PHE A 478 19.23 10.09 -13.26
N GLU A 479 18.79 9.44 -14.33
CA GLU A 479 19.52 8.37 -15.02
C GLU A 479 20.49 8.95 -16.07
N MET A 480 21.70 8.40 -16.17
CA MET A 480 22.67 8.77 -17.21
C MET A 480 23.69 7.67 -17.52
N SER A 481 24.40 7.81 -18.64
CA SER A 481 25.55 6.98 -19.00
C SER A 481 26.85 7.77 -18.84
N ILE A 482 27.87 7.15 -18.24
CA ILE A 482 29.21 7.74 -18.05
C ILE A 482 30.31 6.79 -18.52
N GLY A 483 31.51 7.34 -18.73
CA GLY A 483 32.69 6.57 -19.15
C GLY A 483 32.66 6.17 -20.63
N THR A 484 33.70 5.44 -21.03
CA THR A 484 33.88 4.94 -22.40
C THR A 484 34.50 3.54 -22.37
N GLY A 485 34.41 2.80 -23.48
CA GLY A 485 34.96 1.45 -23.58
C GLY A 485 34.46 0.52 -22.47
N ASN A 486 35.38 -0.22 -21.84
CA ASN A 486 35.09 -1.11 -20.71
C ASN A 486 34.63 -0.38 -19.44
N GLY A 487 34.98 0.90 -19.31
CA GLY A 487 34.59 1.76 -18.20
C GLY A 487 33.23 2.43 -18.42
N LYS A 488 32.52 2.16 -19.52
CA LYS A 488 31.16 2.67 -19.75
C LYS A 488 30.19 1.97 -18.80
N LEU A 489 29.33 2.75 -18.15
CA LEU A 489 28.24 2.25 -17.32
C LEU A 489 27.06 3.21 -17.29
N ASP A 490 25.86 2.65 -17.15
CA ASP A 490 24.64 3.41 -16.86
C ASP A 490 24.43 3.43 -15.34
N ILE A 491 24.10 4.61 -14.83
CA ILE A 491 23.93 4.90 -13.41
C ILE A 491 22.72 5.79 -13.18
N ASP A 492 22.19 5.70 -11.97
CA ASP A 492 21.29 6.72 -11.44
C ASP A 492 22.06 7.63 -10.50
N LYS A 493 21.91 8.95 -10.68
CA LYS A 493 22.53 9.97 -9.83
C LYS A 493 21.78 10.06 -8.51
N VAL A 494 22.55 10.03 -7.42
CA VAL A 494 22.02 10.04 -6.06
C VAL A 494 22.66 11.18 -5.25
N THR A 495 21.84 12.08 -4.70
CA THR A 495 22.28 13.03 -3.69
C THR A 495 22.47 12.28 -2.38
N TYR A 496 23.53 12.59 -1.64
CA TYR A 496 23.86 11.96 -0.36
C TYR A 496 23.76 12.96 0.78
N SER A 497 23.00 12.63 1.82
CA SER A 497 22.74 13.55 2.92
C SER A 497 23.76 13.56 4.05
N GLY A 498 24.53 12.47 4.18
CA GLY A 498 25.39 12.25 5.33
C GLY A 498 24.77 11.39 6.44
N VAL A 499 23.49 11.02 6.35
CA VAL A 499 22.80 10.23 7.39
C VAL A 499 23.36 8.80 7.43
N ASP A 500 23.31 8.07 6.31
CA ASP A 500 23.90 6.73 6.19
C ASP A 500 25.41 6.82 5.87
N LYS A 501 26.28 6.29 6.71
CA LYS A 501 27.74 6.41 6.51
C LYS A 501 28.29 5.55 5.39
N GLY A 502 27.48 4.65 4.83
CA GLY A 502 27.90 3.62 3.88
C GLY A 502 28.87 2.62 4.50
N VAL A 503 29.03 1.50 3.82
CA VAL A 503 29.88 0.40 4.26
C VAL A 503 31.25 0.55 3.61
N SER A 504 32.29 0.60 4.45
CA SER A 504 33.69 0.75 4.03
C SER A 504 34.53 -0.51 4.27
N VAL A 505 33.97 -1.51 4.95
CA VAL A 505 34.61 -2.78 5.25
C VAL A 505 33.56 -3.88 5.33
N VAL A 506 33.89 -5.07 4.84
CA VAL A 506 33.10 -6.29 5.01
C VAL A 506 33.94 -7.38 5.64
N THR A 507 33.30 -8.28 6.39
CA THR A 507 33.90 -9.46 6.99
C THR A 507 32.98 -10.66 6.76
N PRO A 508 33.15 -11.36 5.62
CA PRO A 508 32.40 -12.57 5.32
C PRO A 508 32.62 -13.64 6.40
N PRO A 509 31.61 -14.46 6.69
CA PRO A 509 31.79 -15.62 7.57
C PRO A 509 32.77 -16.62 6.92
N PRO A 510 33.37 -17.52 7.72
CA PRO A 510 34.10 -18.66 7.18
C PRO A 510 33.21 -19.47 6.23
N ALA A 511 33.81 -20.06 5.18
CA ALA A 511 33.10 -20.94 4.29
C ALA A 511 32.50 -22.13 5.07
N SER A 512 31.22 -22.39 4.85
CA SER A 512 30.45 -23.43 5.54
C SER A 512 29.43 -24.04 4.58
N ASP A 513 29.33 -25.37 4.55
CA ASP A 513 28.24 -26.08 3.87
C ASP A 513 26.91 -25.99 4.65
N THR A 514 26.95 -25.58 5.93
CA THR A 514 25.74 -25.39 6.76
C THR A 514 25.18 -23.98 6.54
N PRO A 515 23.94 -23.83 6.07
CA PRO A 515 23.28 -22.53 5.90
C PRO A 515 23.05 -21.83 7.25
N ASN A 516 23.01 -20.49 7.25
CA ASN A 516 22.68 -19.73 8.46
C ASN A 516 21.18 -19.78 8.80
N SER A 517 20.82 -19.24 9.97
CA SER A 517 19.44 -19.26 10.47
C SER A 517 18.45 -18.57 9.54
N ALA A 518 18.86 -17.51 8.83
CA ALA A 518 17.97 -16.78 7.92
C ALA A 518 17.61 -17.65 6.70
N ALA A 519 18.59 -18.31 6.08
CA ALA A 519 18.35 -19.25 4.98
C ALA A 519 17.46 -20.43 5.40
N ILE A 520 17.72 -21.02 6.57
CA ILE A 520 16.93 -22.14 7.12
C ILE A 520 15.48 -21.69 7.39
N ASN A 521 15.29 -20.56 8.07
CA ASN A 521 13.96 -20.05 8.41
C ASN A 521 13.17 -19.62 7.17
N ARG A 522 13.86 -19.12 6.14
CA ARG A 522 13.22 -18.84 4.84
C ARG A 522 12.69 -20.10 4.17
N ALA A 523 13.46 -21.18 4.14
CA ALA A 523 13.02 -22.45 3.56
C ALA A 523 11.78 -22.99 4.29
N ARG A 524 11.80 -22.98 5.63
CA ARG A 524 10.65 -23.36 6.47
C ARG A 524 9.43 -22.50 6.18
N LEU A 525 9.61 -21.18 6.16
CA LEU A 525 8.55 -20.20 5.87
C LEU A 525 7.89 -20.47 4.51
N LEU A 526 8.70 -20.62 3.46
CA LEU A 526 8.18 -20.87 2.11
C LEU A 526 7.39 -22.16 2.04
N LYS A 527 7.86 -23.21 2.73
CA LYS A 527 7.16 -24.48 2.80
C LYS A 527 5.84 -24.37 3.56
N ILE A 528 5.83 -23.71 4.72
CA ILE A 528 4.62 -23.44 5.50
C ILE A 528 3.62 -22.62 4.69
N ARG A 529 4.09 -21.58 3.99
CA ARG A 529 3.26 -20.75 3.11
C ARG A 529 2.65 -21.58 1.98
N ASP A 530 3.42 -22.45 1.34
CA ASP A 530 2.93 -23.35 0.28
C ASP A 530 1.87 -24.34 0.81
N VAL A 531 2.04 -24.84 2.03
CA VAL A 531 1.02 -25.68 2.69
C VAL A 531 -0.26 -24.90 3.00
N LEU A 532 -0.13 -23.68 3.56
CA LEU A 532 -1.27 -22.85 3.94
C LEU A 532 -2.06 -22.34 2.74
N TYR A 533 -1.38 -21.66 1.83
CA TYR A 533 -2.02 -20.94 0.73
C TYR A 533 -2.13 -21.78 -0.54
N GLY A 534 -1.42 -22.91 -0.61
CA GLY A 534 -1.63 -23.93 -1.63
C GLY A 534 -2.89 -24.77 -1.41
N ASN A 535 -3.58 -24.60 -0.27
CA ASN A 535 -4.87 -25.21 0.03
C ASN A 535 -5.91 -24.10 0.26
N SER A 536 -6.90 -23.97 -0.63
CA SER A 536 -7.87 -22.86 -0.57
C SER A 536 -8.70 -22.83 0.72
N SER A 537 -9.00 -23.99 1.30
CA SER A 537 -9.78 -24.08 2.53
C SER A 537 -8.98 -23.66 3.76
N LEU A 538 -7.67 -23.99 3.79
CA LEU A 538 -6.78 -23.48 4.83
C LEU A 538 -6.53 -21.98 4.66
N ALA A 539 -6.31 -21.53 3.42
CA ALA A 539 -6.15 -20.11 3.11
C ALA A 539 -7.33 -19.30 3.65
N ALA A 540 -8.58 -19.72 3.41
CA ALA A 540 -9.78 -19.02 3.88
C ALA A 540 -9.82 -18.75 5.40
N LEU A 541 -9.16 -19.58 6.23
CA LEU A 541 -9.10 -19.36 7.68
C LEU A 541 -8.11 -18.26 8.08
N VAL A 542 -7.01 -18.16 7.35
CA VAL A 542 -5.86 -17.31 7.68
C VAL A 542 -5.70 -16.14 6.71
N ASP A 543 -6.62 -16.00 5.73
CA ASP A 543 -6.65 -14.89 4.77
C ASP A 543 -7.16 -13.63 5.47
N ASP A 544 -6.26 -13.04 6.24
CA ASP A 544 -6.26 -11.64 6.63
C ASP A 544 -4.88 -11.13 6.20
N LYS A 545 -4.77 -10.78 4.92
CA LYS A 545 -3.51 -10.46 4.20
C LYS A 545 -2.63 -9.40 4.88
N VAL A 546 -3.13 -8.77 5.95
CA VAL A 546 -2.65 -7.54 6.56
C VAL A 546 -2.17 -7.73 8.01
N THR A 547 -2.67 -8.72 8.78
CA THR A 547 -2.48 -8.78 10.25
C THR A 547 -1.75 -10.02 10.77
N PHE A 548 -1.40 -10.96 9.91
CA PHE A 548 -0.80 -12.21 10.34
C PHE A 548 0.73 -12.16 10.32
N GLU A 549 1.36 -11.90 11.45
CA GLU A 549 2.82 -12.02 11.58
C GLU A 549 3.19 -13.51 11.77
N LEU A 550 3.72 -14.14 10.71
CA LEU A 550 4.18 -15.52 10.80
C LEU A 550 5.51 -15.60 11.53
N GLU A 551 5.45 -15.74 12.84
CA GLU A 551 6.60 -15.97 13.70
C GLU A 551 6.74 -17.45 14.07
N LEU A 552 7.92 -18.03 13.81
CA LEU A 552 8.20 -19.40 14.26
C LEU A 552 8.16 -19.47 15.78
N GLU A 553 7.61 -20.57 16.30
CA GLU A 553 7.41 -20.87 17.73
C GLU A 553 6.39 -19.99 18.45
N LYS A 554 5.79 -18.99 17.78
CA LYS A 554 4.70 -18.20 18.34
C LYS A 554 3.34 -18.74 17.92
N THR A 555 2.36 -18.51 18.79
CA THR A 555 0.97 -18.84 18.56
C THR A 555 0.24 -17.57 18.13
N ASN A 556 -0.37 -17.62 16.95
CA ASN A 556 -1.22 -16.57 16.40
C ASN A 556 -2.69 -16.96 16.55
N SER A 557 -3.58 -16.02 16.84
CA SER A 557 -5.01 -16.28 16.95
C SER A 557 -5.84 -15.24 16.23
N ARG A 558 -6.91 -15.67 15.56
CA ARG A 558 -7.88 -14.83 14.86
C ARG A 558 -9.29 -15.20 15.32
N VAL A 559 -10.03 -14.23 15.83
CA VAL A 559 -11.45 -14.39 16.16
C VAL A 559 -12.24 -14.21 14.85
N ILE A 560 -12.90 -15.28 14.40
CA ILE A 560 -13.73 -15.28 13.18
C ILE A 560 -15.17 -14.86 13.54
N SER A 561 -15.64 -15.28 14.71
CA SER A 561 -16.92 -14.90 15.29
C SER A 561 -16.85 -14.99 16.82
N PRO A 562 -17.86 -14.52 17.58
CA PRO A 562 -17.87 -14.63 19.04
C PRO A 562 -17.67 -16.06 19.57
N ASN A 563 -17.97 -17.07 18.76
CA ASN A 563 -17.93 -18.48 19.13
C ASN A 563 -16.89 -19.29 18.32
N LEU A 564 -16.10 -18.65 17.45
CA LEU A 564 -15.09 -19.34 16.63
C LEU A 564 -13.79 -18.54 16.58
N THR A 565 -12.72 -19.16 17.09
CA THR A 565 -11.36 -18.63 17.02
C THR A 565 -10.45 -19.61 16.29
N VAL A 566 -9.68 -19.13 15.32
CA VAL A 566 -8.61 -19.90 14.67
C VAL A 566 -7.32 -19.60 15.41
N ILE A 567 -6.60 -20.64 15.82
CA ILE A 567 -5.22 -20.56 16.28
C ILE A 567 -4.31 -21.15 15.21
N PHE A 568 -3.16 -20.53 14.99
CA PHE A 568 -2.12 -21.06 14.14
C PHE A 568 -0.79 -21.05 14.90
N LYS A 569 0.03 -22.07 14.66
CA LYS A 569 1.38 -22.17 15.17
C LYS A 569 2.30 -22.79 14.13
N ALA A 570 3.44 -22.17 13.85
CA ALA A 570 4.53 -22.79 13.12
C ALA A 570 5.69 -23.09 14.08
N SER A 571 6.41 -24.18 13.85
CA SER A 571 7.50 -24.65 14.72
C SER A 571 8.64 -25.21 13.88
N ALA A 572 9.87 -24.94 14.30
CA ALA A 572 11.07 -25.60 13.78
C ALA A 572 11.19 -27.06 14.24
N LYS A 573 10.56 -27.39 15.37
CA LYS A 573 10.50 -28.74 15.92
C LYS A 573 9.29 -29.49 15.38
N LEU A 574 9.50 -30.76 15.04
CA LEU A 574 8.40 -31.67 14.74
C LEU A 574 7.59 -31.94 16.01
N THR A 575 6.28 -31.99 15.85
CA THR A 575 5.38 -32.38 16.94
C THR A 575 5.38 -33.90 17.04
N ASP A 576 5.47 -34.47 18.24
CA ASP A 576 5.37 -35.92 18.42
C ASP A 576 3.97 -36.40 18.01
N PRO A 577 3.84 -37.25 16.97
CA PRO A 577 2.54 -37.75 16.54
C PRO A 577 1.85 -38.64 17.58
N ALA A 578 2.57 -39.09 18.62
CA ALA A 578 2.03 -39.93 19.70
C ALA A 578 1.19 -39.17 20.74
N ASP A 579 1.07 -37.83 20.67
CA ASP A 579 0.33 -36.99 21.61
C ASP A 579 -1.21 -36.99 21.38
N GLY A 580 -1.80 -38.19 21.28
CA GLY A 580 -3.24 -38.42 21.41
C GLY A 580 -4.14 -38.06 20.22
N GLY A 581 -3.60 -37.94 19.01
CA GLY A 581 -4.34 -37.65 17.76
C GLY A 581 -4.38 -38.80 16.76
N THR A 582 -5.16 -38.63 15.69
CA THR A 582 -5.13 -39.51 14.50
C THR A 582 -4.02 -39.05 13.57
N THR A 583 -3.03 -39.92 13.32
CA THR A 583 -1.86 -39.59 12.49
C THR A 583 -1.90 -40.35 11.18
N VAL A 584 -1.65 -39.63 10.08
CA VAL A 584 -1.58 -40.18 8.73
C VAL A 584 -0.21 -39.89 8.15
N SER A 585 0.49 -40.93 7.70
CA SER A 585 1.75 -40.76 6.97
C SER A 585 1.50 -40.28 5.55
N VAL A 586 2.33 -39.33 5.11
CA VAL A 586 2.36 -38.80 3.75
C VAL A 586 3.66 -39.21 3.08
N LYS A 587 3.55 -39.78 1.88
CA LYS A 587 4.69 -40.15 1.03
C LYS A 587 4.36 -39.82 -0.42
N ASP A 588 5.33 -39.23 -1.13
CA ASP A 588 5.20 -38.84 -2.54
C ASP A 588 3.95 -37.97 -2.80
N GLY A 589 3.61 -37.11 -1.83
CA GLY A 589 2.44 -36.23 -1.88
C GLY A 589 1.10 -36.94 -1.69
N LYS A 590 1.10 -38.20 -1.22
CA LYS A 590 -0.10 -39.01 -1.04
C LYS A 590 -0.19 -39.54 0.38
N VAL A 591 -1.42 -39.63 0.88
CA VAL A 591 -1.73 -40.34 2.12
C VAL A 591 -1.58 -41.85 1.93
N SER A 592 -1.46 -42.62 3.01
CA SER A 592 -1.37 -44.08 2.90
C SER A 592 -2.65 -44.70 2.34
N ALA A 593 -2.53 -45.79 1.58
CA ALA A 593 -3.68 -46.51 1.02
C ALA A 593 -4.66 -47.02 2.12
N SER A 594 -4.15 -47.33 3.31
CA SER A 594 -4.97 -47.67 4.47
C SER A 594 -5.88 -46.50 4.86
N PHE A 595 -5.34 -45.29 4.88
CA PHE A 595 -6.08 -44.09 5.20
C PHE A 595 -7.06 -43.69 4.08
N GLU A 596 -6.72 -43.89 2.80
CA GLU A 596 -7.68 -43.66 1.70
C GLU A 596 -8.94 -44.52 1.84
N LYS A 597 -8.79 -45.77 2.29
CA LYS A 597 -9.91 -46.68 2.55
C LYS A 597 -10.75 -46.22 3.74
N GLU A 598 -10.11 -45.77 4.81
CA GLU A 598 -10.81 -45.20 5.98
C GLU A 598 -11.55 -43.91 5.61
N LEU A 599 -10.91 -43.02 4.86
CA LEU A 599 -11.49 -41.79 4.37
C LEU A 599 -12.70 -42.05 3.45
N ALA A 600 -12.60 -43.03 2.56
CA ALA A 600 -13.72 -43.44 1.71
C ALA A 600 -14.92 -43.95 2.53
N ASN A 601 -14.66 -44.67 3.62
CA ASN A 601 -15.71 -45.12 4.53
C ASN A 601 -16.38 -43.96 5.26
N TRP A 602 -15.61 -42.99 5.78
CA TRP A 602 -16.18 -41.83 6.49
C TRP A 602 -16.95 -40.89 5.57
N THR A 603 -16.45 -40.68 4.36
CA THR A 603 -17.09 -39.80 3.37
C THR A 603 -18.28 -40.46 2.67
N GLY A 604 -18.46 -41.78 2.79
CA GLY A 604 -19.56 -42.51 2.16
C GLY A 604 -20.95 -42.18 2.71
N SER A 605 -21.02 -41.53 3.88
CA SER A 605 -22.26 -41.04 4.49
C SER A 605 -22.53 -39.55 4.23
N LEU A 606 -21.62 -38.85 3.55
CA LEU A 606 -21.79 -37.47 3.11
C LEU A 606 -22.48 -37.43 1.73
N SER A 607 -22.98 -36.26 1.33
CA SER A 607 -23.37 -36.06 -0.07
C SER A 607 -22.16 -36.20 -1.01
N THR A 608 -22.42 -36.49 -2.30
CA THR A 608 -21.37 -36.65 -3.30
C THR A 608 -20.43 -35.45 -3.39
N GLU A 609 -20.98 -34.24 -3.28
CA GLU A 609 -20.23 -32.98 -3.32
C GLU A 609 -19.32 -32.84 -2.10
N GLU A 610 -19.89 -32.99 -0.90
CA GLU A 610 -19.18 -32.90 0.37
C GLU A 610 -18.06 -33.96 0.50
N ALA A 611 -18.33 -35.18 0.04
CA ALA A 611 -17.36 -36.28 0.00
C ALA A 611 -16.21 -35.96 -0.98
N GLY A 612 -16.53 -35.38 -2.13
CA GLY A 612 -15.56 -34.95 -3.14
C GLY A 612 -14.64 -33.86 -2.62
N ASP A 613 -15.21 -32.83 -2.00
CA ASP A 613 -14.47 -31.70 -1.44
C ASP A 613 -13.59 -32.13 -0.26
N THR A 614 -14.11 -32.93 0.67
CA THR A 614 -13.31 -33.45 1.80
C THR A 614 -12.08 -34.23 1.32
N LYS A 615 -12.25 -35.09 0.30
CA LYS A 615 -11.12 -35.84 -0.30
C LYS A 615 -10.13 -34.92 -0.98
N LYS A 616 -10.61 -33.89 -1.69
CA LYS A 616 -9.76 -32.91 -2.38
C LYS A 616 -8.91 -32.12 -1.39
N ILE A 617 -9.48 -31.60 -0.30
CA ILE A 617 -8.74 -30.81 0.69
C ILE A 617 -7.62 -31.67 1.31
N ILE A 618 -7.88 -32.95 1.60
CA ILE A 618 -6.87 -33.89 2.13
C ILE A 618 -5.78 -34.17 1.11
N ALA A 619 -6.15 -34.43 -0.15
CA ALA A 619 -5.20 -34.69 -1.23
C ALA A 619 -4.31 -33.47 -1.48
N ASP A 620 -4.89 -32.26 -1.50
CA ASP A 620 -4.15 -31.01 -1.67
C ASP A 620 -3.17 -30.79 -0.51
N LEU A 621 -3.59 -31.04 0.74
CA LEU A 621 -2.71 -30.94 1.90
C LEU A 621 -1.56 -31.96 1.84
N ALA A 622 -1.85 -33.22 1.51
CA ALA A 622 -0.82 -34.25 1.36
C ALA A 622 0.16 -33.91 0.24
N ALA A 623 -0.33 -33.41 -0.90
CA ALA A 623 0.50 -32.98 -2.02
C ALA A 623 1.46 -31.85 -1.63
N LYS A 624 1.04 -30.96 -0.72
CA LYS A 624 1.88 -29.87 -0.19
C LYS A 624 2.84 -30.33 0.90
N VAL A 625 2.50 -31.34 1.71
CA VAL A 625 3.45 -31.93 2.68
C VAL A 625 4.56 -32.71 1.96
N VAL A 626 4.22 -33.45 0.89
CA VAL A 626 5.10 -34.32 0.08
C VAL A 626 5.63 -35.54 0.84
N VAL A 627 6.35 -35.33 1.95
CA VAL A 627 6.83 -36.39 2.86
C VAL A 627 6.62 -35.90 4.29
N GLY A 628 6.06 -36.75 5.16
CA GLY A 628 5.86 -36.41 6.57
C GLY A 628 4.62 -37.07 7.16
N ASP A 629 3.95 -36.35 8.06
CA ASP A 629 2.70 -36.81 8.66
C ASP A 629 1.73 -35.65 8.89
N ILE A 630 0.43 -36.00 8.91
CA ILE A 630 -0.65 -35.09 9.25
C ILE A 630 -1.38 -35.69 10.44
N THR A 631 -1.37 -34.97 11.55
CA THR A 631 -1.99 -35.37 12.82
C THR A 631 -3.20 -34.50 13.11
N VAL A 632 -4.36 -35.09 13.40
CA VAL A 632 -5.54 -34.37 13.88
C VAL A 632 -5.81 -34.70 15.34
N LYS A 633 -5.99 -33.67 16.16
CA LYS A 633 -6.26 -33.79 17.60
C LYS A 633 -7.58 -33.10 17.95
N TRP A 634 -8.33 -33.75 18.83
CA TRP A 634 -9.56 -33.23 19.43
C TRP A 634 -9.33 -33.05 20.92
N SER A 635 -9.76 -31.91 21.46
CA SER A 635 -9.59 -31.59 22.88
C SER A 635 -10.86 -30.91 23.39
N PRO A 636 -11.86 -31.69 23.86
CA PRO A 636 -13.07 -31.14 24.47
C PRO A 636 -12.76 -30.58 25.87
N ALA A 637 -13.38 -29.46 26.20
CA ALA A 637 -13.41 -28.87 27.53
C ALA A 637 -14.85 -28.46 27.87
N LYS A 638 -15.09 -28.02 29.11
CA LYS A 638 -16.43 -27.71 29.62
C LYS A 638 -17.24 -26.79 28.70
N ASP A 639 -16.63 -25.69 28.25
CA ASP A 639 -17.31 -24.62 27.50
C ASP A 639 -16.64 -24.33 26.14
N PHE A 640 -15.67 -25.14 25.71
CA PHE A 640 -15.05 -25.02 24.39
C PHE A 640 -14.55 -26.36 23.85
N ILE A 641 -14.45 -26.48 22.52
CA ILE A 641 -13.82 -27.62 21.84
C ILE A 641 -12.69 -27.08 20.98
N THR A 642 -11.51 -27.68 21.10
CA THR A 642 -10.39 -27.41 20.19
C THR A 642 -10.20 -28.57 19.22
N VAL A 643 -10.14 -28.25 17.93
CA VAL A 643 -9.80 -29.20 16.87
C VAL A 643 -8.55 -28.72 16.17
N SER A 644 -7.48 -29.50 16.20
CA SER A 644 -6.18 -29.12 15.66
C SER A 644 -5.78 -30.06 14.53
N ILE A 645 -5.33 -29.51 13.41
CA ILE A 645 -4.53 -30.23 12.42
C ILE A 645 -3.08 -29.81 12.57
N THR A 646 -2.16 -30.77 12.50
CA THR A 646 -0.73 -30.53 12.55
C THR A 646 -0.06 -31.27 11.40
N ALA A 647 0.61 -30.54 10.52
CA ALA A 647 1.43 -31.08 9.46
C ALA A 647 2.91 -31.05 9.89
N ASN A 648 3.52 -32.23 9.99
CA ASN A 648 4.95 -32.40 10.21
C ASN A 648 5.64 -32.62 8.87
N ILE A 649 6.69 -31.84 8.62
CA ILE A 649 7.43 -31.82 7.37
C ILE A 649 8.90 -32.06 7.72
N PRO A 650 9.35 -33.33 7.79
CA PRO A 650 10.69 -33.69 8.23
C PRO A 650 11.79 -33.30 7.22
N GLU A 651 11.44 -33.12 5.95
CA GLU A 651 12.39 -32.83 4.89
C GLU A 651 12.00 -31.57 4.10
N ILE A 652 12.72 -30.49 4.35
CA ILE A 652 12.61 -29.20 3.67
C ILE A 652 13.99 -28.84 3.14
N GLU A 653 14.13 -28.75 1.83
CA GLU A 653 15.39 -28.38 1.20
C GLU A 653 15.75 -26.91 1.50
N VAL A 654 16.97 -26.68 1.97
CA VAL A 654 17.56 -25.34 2.12
C VAL A 654 18.63 -25.13 1.05
N THR A 655 19.44 -26.16 0.82
CA THR A 655 20.42 -26.28 -0.26
C THR A 655 20.47 -27.74 -0.70
N ASP A 656 21.13 -28.03 -1.82
CA ASP A 656 21.33 -29.40 -2.34
C ASP A 656 21.95 -30.38 -1.31
N LYS A 657 22.67 -29.85 -0.31
CA LYS A 657 23.35 -30.64 0.73
C LYS A 657 22.70 -30.56 2.11
N TYR A 658 21.76 -29.63 2.33
CA TYR A 658 21.20 -29.37 3.66
C TYR A 658 19.68 -29.33 3.64
N LYS A 659 19.09 -30.17 4.48
CA LYS A 659 17.65 -30.21 4.73
C LYS A 659 17.35 -29.75 6.16
N THR A 660 16.15 -29.21 6.34
CA THR A 660 15.60 -28.86 7.65
C THR A 660 14.20 -29.46 7.80
N SER A 661 13.58 -29.22 8.95
CA SER A 661 12.23 -29.67 9.27
C SER A 661 11.38 -28.49 9.76
N ALA A 662 10.06 -28.62 9.64
CA ALA A 662 9.10 -27.75 10.31
C ALA A 662 7.81 -28.51 10.64
N SER A 663 7.09 -28.01 11.63
CA SER A 663 5.73 -28.41 11.94
C SER A 663 4.81 -27.18 11.83
N MET A 664 3.59 -27.39 11.36
CA MET A 664 2.56 -26.36 11.28
C MET A 664 1.29 -26.89 11.89
N SER A 665 0.69 -26.16 12.83
CA SER A 665 -0.57 -26.49 13.45
C SER A 665 -1.61 -25.40 13.22
N ILE A 666 -2.82 -25.79 12.83
CA ILE A 666 -4.00 -24.92 12.78
C ILE A 666 -5.03 -25.53 13.71
N SER A 667 -5.55 -24.74 14.64
CA SER A 667 -6.59 -25.15 15.57
C SER A 667 -7.84 -24.29 15.42
N LEU A 668 -9.00 -24.92 15.40
CA LEU A 668 -10.30 -24.28 15.50
C LEU A 668 -10.76 -24.41 16.95
N ILE A 669 -11.02 -23.28 17.61
CA ILE A 669 -11.64 -23.21 18.92
C ILE A 669 -13.09 -22.79 18.74
N ILE A 670 -14.00 -23.70 19.09
CA ILE A 670 -15.43 -23.43 19.13
C ILE A 670 -15.77 -23.11 20.58
N ASP A 671 -16.22 -21.89 20.86
CA ASP A 671 -16.50 -21.36 22.20
C ASP A 671 -18.02 -21.27 22.45
N ASN A 672 -18.50 -21.94 23.50
CA ASN A 672 -19.90 -21.90 23.94
C ASN A 672 -20.09 -21.11 25.25
N LYS A 673 -19.19 -20.22 25.64
CA LYS A 673 -19.34 -19.39 26.85
C LYS A 673 -20.60 -18.52 26.83
N ASN A 674 -21.05 -18.11 25.65
CA ASN A 674 -22.28 -17.33 25.49
C ASN A 674 -23.55 -18.20 25.48
N LYS A 675 -23.41 -19.53 25.58
CA LYS A 675 -24.51 -20.50 25.65
C LYS A 675 -25.40 -20.58 24.41
N ASP A 676 -24.92 -20.06 23.29
CA ASP A 676 -25.64 -20.07 22.01
C ASP A 676 -25.84 -21.50 21.46
N LEU A 677 -25.03 -22.47 21.90
CA LEU A 677 -25.06 -23.86 21.46
C LEU A 677 -25.55 -24.82 22.57
N ASP A 678 -26.04 -24.35 23.72
CA ASP A 678 -26.38 -25.20 24.87
C ASP A 678 -27.32 -26.37 24.52
N SER A 679 -28.29 -26.15 23.61
CA SER A 679 -29.23 -27.20 23.18
C SER A 679 -28.58 -28.35 22.39
N GLN A 680 -27.37 -28.13 21.89
CA GLN A 680 -26.62 -29.03 21.03
C GLN A 680 -25.28 -29.44 21.67
N TRP A 681 -24.81 -28.71 22.68
CA TRP A 681 -23.47 -28.82 23.26
C TRP A 681 -23.20 -30.19 23.88
N ASP A 682 -24.18 -30.75 24.59
CA ASP A 682 -24.07 -32.10 25.18
C ASP A 682 -23.95 -33.18 24.10
N ALA A 683 -24.64 -33.03 22.97
CA ALA A 683 -24.54 -33.96 21.85
C ALA A 683 -23.19 -33.84 21.12
N ILE A 684 -22.71 -32.62 20.91
CA ILE A 684 -21.41 -32.34 20.27
C ILE A 684 -20.27 -32.87 21.15
N THR A 685 -20.27 -32.55 22.45
CA THR A 685 -19.24 -33.01 23.38
C THR A 685 -19.28 -34.53 23.56
N SER A 686 -20.47 -35.13 23.72
CA SER A 686 -20.61 -36.59 23.83
C SER A 686 -20.09 -37.32 22.60
N ALA A 687 -20.34 -36.82 21.39
CA ALA A 687 -19.79 -37.39 20.17
C ALA A 687 -18.25 -37.37 20.18
N VAL A 688 -17.64 -36.23 20.54
CA VAL A 688 -16.17 -36.04 20.55
C VAL A 688 -15.46 -36.86 21.65
N THR A 689 -16.16 -37.21 22.73
CA THR A 689 -15.55 -37.97 23.85
C THR A 689 -15.56 -39.48 23.61
N ASP A 690 -16.36 -39.97 22.66
CA ASP A 690 -16.43 -41.39 22.29
C ASP A 690 -15.20 -41.81 21.45
N GLY A 691 -14.63 -43.00 21.72
CA GLY A 691 -13.41 -43.50 21.07
C GLY A 691 -13.49 -43.59 19.55
N ALA A 692 -14.72 -43.62 19.03
CA ALA A 692 -15.16 -43.48 17.65
C ALA A 692 -14.51 -42.33 16.85
N LEU A 693 -14.38 -41.14 17.44
CA LEU A 693 -13.86 -39.95 16.76
C LEU A 693 -12.32 -39.88 16.76
N LYS A 694 -11.63 -40.75 17.51
CA LYS A 694 -10.16 -40.88 17.48
C LYS A 694 -9.63 -41.51 16.18
N THR A 695 -10.48 -42.15 15.39
CA THR A 695 -10.12 -42.65 14.06
C THR A 695 -10.65 -41.72 12.97
N GLY A 696 -11.91 -41.25 13.03
CA GLY A 696 -12.53 -40.38 12.01
C GLY A 696 -12.17 -38.88 12.04
N GLY A 697 -11.34 -38.43 12.98
CA GLY A 697 -11.11 -37.01 13.27
C GLY A 697 -10.66 -36.16 12.08
N MET A 698 -9.95 -36.74 11.11
CA MET A 698 -9.50 -36.04 9.90
C MET A 698 -10.66 -35.62 8.99
N ALA A 699 -11.62 -36.52 8.72
CA ALA A 699 -12.78 -36.18 7.88
C ALA A 699 -13.64 -35.10 8.53
N VAL A 700 -13.80 -35.16 9.86
CA VAL A 700 -14.59 -34.18 10.62
C VAL A 700 -13.94 -32.80 10.58
N PHE A 701 -12.63 -32.71 10.80
CA PHE A 701 -11.91 -31.44 10.73
C PHE A 701 -11.99 -30.83 9.32
N MET A 702 -11.81 -31.65 8.28
CA MET A 702 -11.82 -31.18 6.89
C MET A 702 -13.22 -30.75 6.43
N PHE A 703 -14.27 -31.37 6.94
CA PHE A 703 -15.64 -30.90 6.73
C PHE A 703 -15.95 -29.62 7.51
N ALA A 704 -15.46 -29.50 8.75
CA ALA A 704 -15.56 -28.24 9.49
C ALA A 704 -14.85 -27.10 8.74
N LEU A 705 -13.68 -27.36 8.16
CA LEU A 705 -12.98 -26.43 7.27
C LEU A 705 -13.79 -26.06 6.05
N TYR A 706 -14.41 -27.06 5.38
CA TYR A 706 -15.29 -26.83 4.25
C TYR A 706 -16.44 -25.88 4.63
N GLY A 707 -17.17 -26.17 5.72
CA GLY A 707 -18.25 -25.32 6.19
C GLY A 707 -17.81 -23.88 6.48
N VAL A 708 -16.65 -23.69 7.12
CA VAL A 708 -16.12 -22.34 7.34
C VAL A 708 -15.79 -21.65 6.01
N SER A 709 -15.20 -22.35 5.05
CA SER A 709 -14.81 -21.78 3.75
C SER A 709 -15.99 -21.39 2.87
N VAL A 710 -17.11 -22.11 2.94
CA VAL A 710 -18.31 -21.86 2.12
C VAL A 710 -19.19 -20.75 2.71
N PHE A 711 -19.37 -20.74 4.03
CA PHE A 711 -20.34 -19.85 4.69
C PHE A 711 -19.72 -18.58 5.31
N GLY A 712 -18.41 -18.36 5.14
CA GLY A 712 -17.75 -17.09 5.44
C GLY A 712 -17.79 -16.65 6.91
N GLY A 713 -17.83 -17.60 7.86
CA GLY A 713 -17.80 -17.33 9.31
C GLY A 713 -19.06 -16.68 9.90
N GLY A 714 -20.02 -16.22 9.09
CA GLY A 714 -21.18 -15.43 9.53
C GLY A 714 -22.41 -16.24 9.98
N LEU A 715 -22.49 -17.53 9.69
CA LEU A 715 -23.61 -18.39 10.06
C LEU A 715 -23.11 -19.57 10.91
N LEU A 716 -23.38 -19.52 12.22
CA LEU A 716 -23.04 -20.57 13.20
C LEU A 716 -23.93 -21.82 13.04
N ALA A 717 -25.18 -21.66 12.62
CA ALA A 717 -26.11 -22.77 12.51
C ALA A 717 -25.64 -23.86 11.54
N PRO A 718 -25.15 -23.57 10.31
CA PRO A 718 -24.58 -24.58 9.41
C PRO A 718 -23.36 -25.29 10.00
N ILE A 719 -22.40 -24.59 10.62
CA ILE A 719 -21.17 -25.21 11.17
C ILE A 719 -21.49 -26.11 12.37
N ALA A 720 -22.37 -25.67 13.26
CA ALA A 720 -22.86 -26.48 14.39
C ALA A 720 -23.70 -27.68 13.90
N LEU A 721 -24.62 -27.48 12.95
CA LEU A 721 -25.39 -28.55 12.31
C LEU A 721 -24.48 -29.55 11.57
N SER A 722 -23.42 -29.07 10.92
CA SER A 722 -22.40 -29.87 10.25
C SER A 722 -21.65 -30.78 11.24
N LEU A 723 -21.22 -30.24 12.37
CA LEU A 723 -20.53 -31.01 13.42
C LEU A 723 -21.46 -32.02 14.12
N ILE A 724 -22.73 -31.66 14.34
CA ILE A 724 -23.76 -32.53 14.90
C ILE A 724 -24.12 -33.66 13.92
N ALA A 725 -24.32 -33.34 12.64
CA ALA A 725 -24.61 -34.31 11.60
C ALA A 725 -23.47 -35.33 11.48
N ILE A 726 -22.22 -34.89 11.53
CA ILE A 726 -21.07 -35.81 11.50
C ILE A 726 -20.97 -36.66 12.77
N GLY A 727 -21.16 -36.07 13.95
CA GLY A 727 -21.15 -36.83 15.22
C GLY A 727 -22.21 -37.93 15.23
N LEU A 728 -23.40 -37.65 14.69
CA LEU A 728 -24.49 -38.62 14.54
C LEU A 728 -24.20 -39.67 13.45
N LEU A 729 -23.66 -39.27 12.30
CA LEU A 729 -23.35 -40.17 11.17
C LEU A 729 -22.17 -41.12 11.47
N ILE A 730 -21.14 -40.67 12.19
CA ILE A 730 -20.01 -41.51 12.63
C ILE A 730 -20.48 -42.54 13.66
N LYS A 731 -21.33 -42.13 14.59
CA LYS A 731 -21.94 -43.04 15.56
C LYS A 731 -22.74 -44.14 14.84
N GLU A 732 -23.56 -43.77 13.86
CA GLU A 732 -24.37 -44.70 13.08
C GLU A 732 -23.51 -45.65 12.21
N PHE A 733 -22.39 -45.18 11.65
CA PHE A 733 -21.42 -46.00 10.91
C PHE A 733 -20.75 -47.05 11.81
N LEU A 734 -20.33 -46.66 13.02
CA LEU A 734 -19.64 -47.56 13.93
C LEU A 734 -20.58 -48.62 14.50
N GLU A 735 -21.81 -48.23 14.84
CA GLU A 735 -22.87 -49.16 15.22
C GLU A 735 -23.09 -50.22 14.11
N LYS A 736 -23.15 -49.81 12.84
CA LYS A 736 -23.26 -50.73 11.68
C LYS A 736 -22.01 -51.57 11.42
N SER A 737 -20.81 -51.06 11.70
CA SER A 737 -19.54 -51.78 11.51
C SER A 737 -19.25 -52.80 12.62
N SER A 738 -19.79 -52.61 13.82
CA SER A 738 -19.64 -53.53 14.97
C SER A 738 -20.52 -54.80 14.86
N THR A 739 -21.44 -54.83 13.90
CA THR A 739 -22.33 -55.96 13.58
C THR A 739 -21.86 -56.82 12.39
N LYS A 740 -20.57 -56.79 12.04
CA LYS A 740 -19.98 -57.70 11.04
C LYS A 740 -18.77 -58.47 11.56
#